data_AF-A0A1G3L0F4-F1
#
_entry.id   AF-A0A1G3L0F4-F1
#
_cell.length_a   1.000
_cell.length_b   1.000
_cell.length_c   1.000
_cell.angle_alpha   90.00
_cell.angle_beta   90.00
_cell.angle_gamma   90.00
#
_symmetry.space_group_name_H-M   'P 1'
#
loop_
_entity.id
_entity.type
_entity.pdbx_description
1 polymer ?
#
loop_
_entity_poly.entity_id
_entity_poly.type
_entity_poly.pdbx_seq_one_letter_code
_entity_poly.pdbx_strand_id
1 'polypeptide(L)'
;MKKSISLLAALCILFSLVFMEDIQGKTKKNKKEDKKTTQVEEKKEKAETPTSTADSKEDKSQIDKLRKEIEALLTADTLKGKKAEKAEKTELDQPKTEAVENKVENGVPITYVTTTQKFKASAAYDQQILLNPNSGVIYPGSVILGHTIDDGSYKEITEGEKRPITLSYDLTGIVPPKGKENQKTRVSGTIVPSSSNFNELHNSILSQNIEGRSSIYSFEEHTITDESEFGVMFNLGVGFSSPAVEVKVKTGFDFKKSTKKYKHMIKFMQTFYTVSVDQGNGVFLYKNFNLASFKGYRPVYVSSIAFGRIAYLTIESNEDLQTIMATLNVAVEAKANGQEYEADFKSTYDTFKKENKINITVIGGSVVATTLDGFMSMLQNDGFSAKNPGKNIAYQLRFVDDNTIANTIYSSEYTVRQTTAQKGDGVDVSFTLYKIKTNARDGNGKDLELYGSLDLNLGGKNQSLWNLTRDQNKKFKESGESAENKTITFSLPNDSAGFDAKLYLREADGSAAADDYFTDLIGNSNKNGVSAQTFSLSNYKDGQDLILKVHQMQKGKKKIENEWVEFYIRVNKNFKFPKVAGGYEEIPGLPFQPTRKVSILFSGVSGGSALPEVSMGNFVGTKGQSKPLEMLNFELKSGDIKFEYTAHIQDVGDTPWAAFSGGKGSVGRLGKRMEGIAFRLTPEYAAKYDIYYRGHVQNVGDTPWYKNGEYCGTKGKSLRMEGIQIIIKEK
;
A
#
# COMPACT_ATOMS: atom_id res chain seq x y z
N MET A 1 30.17 4.83 -1.05
CA MET A 1 28.94 3.99 -1.05
C MET A 1 29.09 2.61 -1.72
N LYS A 2 30.29 1.99 -1.75
CA LYS A 2 30.49 0.62 -2.29
C LYS A 2 31.31 -0.33 -1.38
N LYS A 3 31.52 0.00 -0.10
CA LYS A 3 32.28 -0.85 0.84
C LYS A 3 31.51 -1.33 2.09
N SER A 4 30.23 -1.00 2.26
CA SER A 4 29.44 -1.46 3.43
C SER A 4 28.45 -2.58 3.13
N ILE A 5 28.34 -3.06 1.88
CA ILE A 5 27.40 -4.13 1.51
C ILE A 5 28.04 -5.53 1.65
N SER A 6 29.38 -5.65 1.71
CA SER A 6 30.04 -6.96 1.85
C SER A 6 30.20 -7.45 3.30
N LEU A 7 29.84 -6.65 4.31
CA LEU A 7 29.92 -7.07 5.72
C LEU A 7 28.62 -7.75 6.20
N LEU A 8 27.47 -7.38 5.63
CA LEU A 8 26.16 -7.96 5.99
C LEU A 8 25.97 -9.39 5.46
N ALA A 9 26.58 -9.72 4.32
CA ALA A 9 26.57 -11.07 3.77
C ALA A 9 27.51 -12.04 4.53
N ALA A 10 28.57 -11.52 5.16
CA ALA A 10 29.51 -12.34 5.93
C ALA A 10 28.98 -12.70 7.33
N LEU A 11 28.11 -11.87 7.93
CA LEU A 11 27.54 -12.12 9.25
C LEU A 11 26.39 -13.16 9.23
N CYS A 12 25.65 -13.25 8.10
CA CYS A 12 24.60 -14.27 7.94
C CYS A 12 25.16 -15.69 7.71
N ILE A 13 26.39 -15.83 7.19
CA ILE A 13 27.02 -17.13 6.96
C ILE A 13 27.69 -17.67 8.24
N LEU A 14 28.21 -16.81 9.12
CA LEU A 14 28.75 -17.25 10.42
C LEU A 14 27.66 -17.75 11.37
N PHE A 15 26.46 -17.16 11.36
CA PHE A 15 25.36 -17.60 12.24
C PHE A 15 24.75 -18.95 11.85
N SER A 16 24.91 -19.37 10.59
CA SER A 16 24.44 -20.66 10.10
C SER A 16 25.40 -21.82 10.45
N LEU A 17 26.66 -21.53 10.80
CA LEU A 17 27.68 -22.52 11.13
C LEU A 17 27.79 -22.81 12.64
N VAL A 18 27.46 -21.85 13.51
CA VAL A 18 27.54 -22.04 14.97
C VAL A 18 26.43 -22.95 15.52
N PHE A 19 25.30 -23.09 14.82
CA PHE A 19 24.21 -23.97 15.25
C PHE A 19 24.30 -25.42 14.74
N MET A 20 25.34 -25.76 13.96
CA MET A 20 25.49 -27.09 13.36
C MET A 20 26.61 -27.95 13.96
N GLU A 21 27.47 -27.40 14.84
CA GLU A 21 28.57 -28.17 15.46
C GLU A 21 28.20 -28.90 16.76
N ASP A 22 27.08 -28.60 17.42
CA ASP A 22 26.74 -29.20 18.73
C ASP A 22 25.89 -30.49 18.69
N ILE A 23 25.61 -31.04 17.49
CA ILE A 23 24.77 -32.24 17.31
C ILE A 23 25.54 -33.47 16.75
N GLN A 24 26.86 -33.38 16.51
CA GLN A 24 27.64 -34.50 15.94
C GLN A 24 28.83 -34.99 16.78
N GLY A 25 28.96 -34.55 18.04
CA GLY A 25 30.15 -34.83 18.86
C GLY A 25 29.93 -35.77 20.05
N LYS A 26 29.34 -36.97 19.89
CA LYS A 26 29.47 -38.06 20.91
C LYS A 26 28.96 -39.43 20.42
N THR A 27 29.64 -40.01 19.44
CA THR A 27 29.57 -41.47 19.24
C THR A 27 30.93 -42.04 18.81
N LYS A 28 31.36 -43.07 19.54
CA LYS A 28 32.44 -44.04 19.26
C LYS A 28 33.90 -43.61 19.52
N LYS A 29 34.41 -43.95 20.71
CA LYS A 29 35.35 -45.08 20.96
C LYS A 29 36.02 -44.89 22.33
N ASN A 30 35.77 -45.82 23.26
CA ASN A 30 36.85 -46.69 23.72
C ASN A 30 36.29 -47.87 24.51
N LYS A 31 36.85 -49.03 24.19
CA LYS A 31 36.53 -50.37 24.66
C LYS A 31 37.81 -50.86 25.33
N LYS A 32 37.82 -51.02 26.65
CA LYS A 32 38.43 -52.14 27.40
C LYS A 32 38.55 -51.87 28.90
N GLU A 33 38.16 -52.90 29.65
CA GLU A 33 38.61 -53.30 31.01
C GLU A 33 38.28 -52.29 32.13
N ASP A 34 37.57 -52.61 33.22
CA ASP A 34 37.62 -53.84 34.02
C ASP A 34 36.36 -54.07 34.87
N LYS A 35 36.18 -55.34 35.25
CA LYS A 35 35.17 -55.84 36.20
C LYS A 35 35.30 -55.17 37.57
N LYS A 36 34.19 -54.68 38.12
CA LYS A 36 33.84 -54.95 39.54
C LYS A 36 32.35 -54.78 39.81
N THR A 37 31.77 -55.89 40.21
CA THR A 37 30.41 -56.09 40.70
C THR A 37 30.23 -55.38 42.05
N THR A 38 29.22 -54.52 42.19
CA THR A 38 28.54 -54.31 43.47
C THR A 38 27.06 -54.02 43.21
N GLN A 39 26.20 -54.93 43.65
CA GLN A 39 24.75 -54.77 43.74
C GLN A 39 24.42 -53.74 44.84
N VAL A 40 23.54 -52.78 44.57
CA VAL A 40 22.67 -52.18 45.59
C VAL A 40 21.30 -51.90 44.95
N GLU A 41 20.27 -52.32 45.68
CA GLU A 41 18.87 -52.46 45.32
C GLU A 41 18.17 -51.13 44.94
N GLU A 42 17.48 -51.11 43.79
CA GLU A 42 16.44 -50.12 43.49
C GLU A 42 15.14 -50.51 44.21
N LYS A 43 14.80 -49.78 45.28
CA LYS A 43 13.41 -49.66 45.73
C LYS A 43 12.65 -48.77 44.75
N LYS A 44 11.78 -49.38 43.94
CA LYS A 44 10.71 -48.68 43.21
C LYS A 44 9.72 -48.08 44.22
N GLU A 45 9.77 -46.78 44.42
CA GLU A 45 8.65 -46.02 45.00
C GLU A 45 7.83 -45.42 43.85
N LYS A 46 6.57 -45.84 43.76
CA LYS A 46 5.61 -45.41 42.73
C LYS A 46 5.36 -43.91 42.85
N ALA A 47 5.61 -43.17 41.79
CA ALA A 47 4.96 -41.88 41.57
C ALA A 47 3.46 -42.13 41.34
N GLU A 48 2.65 -41.81 42.34
CA GLU A 48 1.19 -41.75 42.19
C GLU A 48 0.84 -40.62 41.22
N THR A 49 0.50 -41.02 40.01
CA THR A 49 -0.36 -40.24 39.12
C THR A 49 -1.76 -40.27 39.75
N PRO A 50 -2.42 -39.14 40.05
CA PRO A 50 -3.85 -39.17 40.33
C PRO A 50 -4.55 -39.48 39.01
N THR A 51 -4.72 -40.78 38.79
CA THR A 51 -5.59 -41.34 37.78
C THR A 51 -7.00 -40.98 38.24
N SER A 52 -7.74 -40.18 37.46
CA SER A 52 -9.18 -40.01 37.65
C SER A 52 -9.86 -41.36 37.42
N THR A 53 -10.05 -42.14 38.48
CA THR A 53 -10.99 -43.26 38.51
C THR A 53 -12.29 -42.76 39.12
N ALA A 54 -13.20 -42.23 38.30
CA ALA A 54 -14.66 -42.29 38.49
C ALA A 54 -15.38 -41.55 37.35
N ASP A 55 -15.62 -42.22 36.22
CA ASP A 55 -16.88 -42.03 35.50
C ASP A 55 -17.47 -43.43 35.38
N SER A 56 -18.61 -43.68 36.02
CA SER A 56 -19.32 -44.95 35.94
C SER A 56 -19.73 -45.23 34.48
N LYS A 57 -20.03 -46.48 34.13
CA LYS A 57 -20.56 -46.79 32.78
C LYS A 57 -21.86 -46.01 32.47
N GLU A 58 -22.64 -45.67 33.50
CA GLU A 58 -23.83 -44.81 33.42
C GLU A 58 -23.47 -43.35 33.10
N ASP A 59 -22.45 -42.79 33.74
CA ASP A 59 -21.99 -41.42 33.47
C ASP A 59 -21.51 -41.24 32.02
N LYS A 60 -20.76 -42.21 31.48
CA LYS A 60 -20.29 -42.14 30.08
C LYS A 60 -21.44 -42.15 29.07
N SER A 61 -22.45 -43.01 29.28
CA SER A 61 -23.62 -43.07 28.40
C SER A 61 -24.46 -41.78 28.44
N GLN A 62 -24.56 -41.14 29.60
CA GLN A 62 -25.26 -39.86 29.73
C GLN A 62 -24.47 -38.72 29.08
N ILE A 63 -23.16 -38.67 29.26
CA ILE A 63 -22.28 -37.66 28.63
C ILE A 63 -22.32 -37.76 27.10
N ASP A 64 -22.27 -38.96 26.53
CA ASP A 64 -22.32 -39.14 25.07
C ASP A 64 -23.69 -38.75 24.49
N LYS A 65 -24.77 -38.95 25.25
CA LYS A 65 -26.10 -38.44 24.87
C LYS A 65 -26.14 -36.91 24.87
N LEU A 66 -25.65 -36.30 25.95
CA LEU A 66 -25.59 -34.84 26.10
C LEU A 66 -24.71 -34.18 25.03
N ARG A 67 -23.61 -34.81 24.62
CA ARG A 67 -22.79 -34.37 23.48
C ARG A 67 -23.58 -34.28 22.19
N LYS A 68 -24.29 -35.35 21.83
CA LYS A 68 -25.10 -35.39 20.60
C LYS A 68 -26.20 -34.34 20.60
N GLU A 69 -26.79 -34.05 21.76
CA GLU A 69 -27.79 -32.99 21.91
C GLU A 69 -27.19 -31.60 21.69
N ILE A 70 -25.93 -31.38 22.08
CA ILE A 70 -25.21 -30.12 21.81
C ILE A 70 -24.74 -30.02 20.36
N GLU A 71 -24.20 -31.10 19.79
CA GLU A 71 -23.77 -31.15 18.38
C GLU A 71 -24.92 -30.80 17.43
N ALA A 72 -26.16 -31.11 17.81
CA ALA A 72 -27.37 -30.78 17.05
C ALA A 72 -27.80 -29.30 17.14
N LEU A 73 -27.23 -28.50 18.05
CA LEU A 73 -27.52 -27.07 18.15
C LEU A 73 -26.88 -26.27 17.02
N LEU A 74 -27.39 -25.06 16.78
CA LEU A 74 -26.84 -24.16 15.77
C LEU A 74 -25.45 -23.68 16.17
N THR A 75 -24.48 -23.76 15.27
CA THR A 75 -23.23 -23.01 15.40
C THR A 75 -23.47 -21.59 14.92
N ALA A 76 -23.01 -20.57 15.66
CA ALA A 76 -23.06 -19.18 15.21
C ALA A 76 -22.29 -19.03 13.87
N ASP A 77 -22.78 -18.20 12.95
CA ASP A 77 -22.22 -18.07 11.59
C ASP A 77 -20.74 -17.62 11.59
N THR A 78 -20.36 -16.88 12.62
CA THR A 78 -19.01 -16.39 12.92
C THR A 78 -18.11 -17.46 13.52
N LEU A 79 -18.64 -18.56 14.06
CA LEU A 79 -17.86 -19.62 14.68
C LEU A 79 -17.71 -20.80 13.71
N LYS A 80 -16.48 -21.18 13.38
CA LYS A 80 -16.23 -22.37 12.56
C LYS A 80 -15.12 -23.23 13.14
N GLY A 81 -15.27 -24.55 12.98
CA GLY A 81 -14.19 -25.53 13.20
C GLY A 81 -13.15 -25.56 12.07
N LYS A 82 -13.24 -24.65 11.09
CA LYS A 82 -12.23 -24.48 10.04
C LYS A 82 -10.97 -23.84 10.62
N LYS A 83 -9.79 -24.13 10.04
CA LYS A 83 -8.52 -23.54 10.50
C LYS A 83 -8.57 -22.01 10.49
N ALA A 84 -7.79 -21.38 11.37
CA ALA A 84 -7.52 -19.95 11.28
C ALA A 84 -7.02 -19.59 9.87
N GLU A 85 -7.51 -18.47 9.35
CA GLU A 85 -7.25 -17.97 8.00
C GLU A 85 -6.77 -16.52 8.13
N LYS A 86 -5.71 -16.18 7.38
CA LYS A 86 -5.18 -14.82 7.36
C LYS A 86 -6.21 -13.86 6.78
N ALA A 87 -6.07 -12.57 7.09
CA ALA A 87 -6.92 -11.54 6.51
C ALA A 87 -6.82 -11.55 4.98
N GLU A 88 -7.96 -11.78 4.32
CA GLU A 88 -8.14 -11.71 2.88
C GLU A 88 -8.89 -10.43 2.52
N LYS A 89 -8.46 -9.79 1.43
CA LYS A 89 -9.12 -8.62 0.83
C LYS A 89 -9.67 -9.03 -0.52
N THR A 90 -10.96 -8.85 -0.73
CA THR A 90 -11.68 -9.16 -1.97
C THR A 90 -12.26 -7.89 -2.56
N GLU A 91 -12.02 -7.66 -3.85
CA GLU A 91 -12.67 -6.59 -4.61
C GLU A 91 -14.15 -6.93 -4.82
N LEU A 92 -15.06 -6.02 -4.46
CA LEU A 92 -16.50 -6.19 -4.66
C LEU A 92 -16.99 -5.51 -5.93
N ASP A 93 -16.32 -4.44 -6.34
CA ASP A 93 -16.57 -3.77 -7.61
C ASP A 93 -15.27 -3.24 -8.25
N GLN A 94 -15.38 -2.74 -9.48
CA GLN A 94 -14.29 -2.05 -10.16
C GLN A 94 -14.20 -0.60 -9.66
N PRO A 95 -13.00 0.02 -9.69
CA PRO A 95 -12.85 1.43 -9.36
C PRO A 95 -13.78 2.33 -10.19
N LYS A 96 -14.53 3.21 -9.52
CA LYS A 96 -15.44 4.18 -10.12
C LYS A 96 -14.84 5.57 -9.99
N THR A 97 -14.76 6.31 -11.09
CA THR A 97 -14.35 7.72 -11.06
C THR A 97 -15.40 8.53 -10.31
N GLU A 98 -14.99 9.18 -9.23
CA GLU A 98 -15.82 10.06 -8.41
C GLU A 98 -15.61 11.53 -8.81
N ALA A 99 -14.36 11.94 -9.05
CA ALA A 99 -14.01 13.32 -9.40
C ALA A 99 -12.82 13.38 -10.36
N VAL A 100 -12.83 14.39 -11.23
CA VAL A 100 -11.73 14.72 -12.14
C VAL A 100 -11.45 16.21 -12.04
N GLU A 101 -10.22 16.59 -11.69
CA GLU A 101 -9.83 17.99 -11.51
C GLU A 101 -8.58 18.31 -12.35
N ASN A 102 -8.67 19.32 -13.22
CA ASN A 102 -7.56 19.78 -14.05
C ASN A 102 -6.86 20.97 -13.38
N LYS A 103 -5.54 20.88 -13.19
CA LYS A 103 -4.69 21.92 -12.60
C LYS A 103 -3.42 22.12 -13.40
N VAL A 104 -2.95 23.36 -13.52
CA VAL A 104 -1.63 23.67 -14.06
C VAL A 104 -0.69 23.92 -12.89
N GLU A 105 0.33 23.08 -12.72
CA GLU A 105 1.32 23.20 -11.67
C GLU A 105 2.70 23.39 -12.30
N ASN A 106 3.36 24.51 -11.99
CA ASN A 106 4.65 24.87 -12.57
C ASN A 106 4.67 24.76 -14.11
N GLY A 107 3.59 25.21 -14.76
CA GLY A 107 3.46 25.16 -16.21
C GLY A 107 3.15 23.79 -16.81
N VAL A 108 2.97 22.76 -15.98
CA VAL A 108 2.62 21.41 -16.40
C VAL A 108 1.13 21.19 -16.18
N PRO A 109 0.36 20.76 -17.21
CA PRO A 109 -1.01 20.32 -17.00
C PRO A 109 -1.04 18.98 -16.27
N ILE A 110 -1.80 18.93 -15.18
CA ILE A 110 -2.03 17.73 -14.36
C ILE A 110 -3.54 17.54 -14.23
N THR A 111 -4.01 16.31 -14.41
CA THR A 111 -5.36 15.91 -14.03
C THR A 111 -5.32 15.01 -12.81
N TYR A 112 -6.00 15.41 -11.75
CA TYR A 112 -6.24 14.60 -10.57
C TYR A 112 -7.51 13.78 -10.78
N VAL A 113 -7.40 12.46 -10.65
CA VAL A 113 -8.51 11.52 -10.77
C VAL A 113 -8.74 10.87 -9.43
N THR A 114 -9.90 11.12 -8.84
CA THR A 114 -10.35 10.45 -7.63
C THR A 114 -11.25 9.28 -8.00
N THR A 115 -10.91 8.09 -7.52
CA THR A 115 -11.70 6.87 -7.67
C THR A 115 -12.18 6.34 -6.32
N THR A 116 -13.30 5.63 -6.35
CA THR A 116 -13.83 4.86 -5.22
C THR A 116 -13.95 3.39 -5.61
N GLN A 117 -13.60 2.47 -4.70
CA GLN A 117 -13.74 1.04 -4.92
C GLN A 117 -14.17 0.34 -3.63
N LYS A 118 -15.16 -0.56 -3.72
CA LYS A 118 -15.64 -1.37 -2.61
C LYS A 118 -14.81 -2.64 -2.46
N PHE A 119 -14.49 -2.95 -1.23
CA PHE A 119 -13.78 -4.15 -0.82
C PHE A 119 -14.52 -4.84 0.31
N LYS A 120 -14.35 -6.15 0.39
CA LYS A 120 -14.65 -6.96 1.56
C LYS A 120 -13.34 -7.43 2.14
N ALA A 121 -13.20 -7.34 3.46
CA ALA A 121 -12.11 -7.98 4.16
C ALA A 121 -12.66 -8.99 5.16
N SER A 122 -12.01 -10.14 5.25
CA SER A 122 -12.39 -11.23 6.15
C SER A 122 -11.20 -11.99 6.68
N ALA A 123 -11.31 -12.49 7.90
CA ALA A 123 -10.27 -13.29 8.56
C ALA A 123 -10.90 -14.26 9.56
N ALA A 124 -10.23 -15.38 9.84
CA ALA A 124 -10.63 -16.33 10.87
C ALA A 124 -9.52 -16.47 11.93
N TYR A 125 -9.89 -16.36 13.19
CA TYR A 125 -8.97 -16.25 14.33
C TYR A 125 -9.19 -17.41 15.31
N ASP A 126 -8.12 -18.10 15.66
CA ASP A 126 -8.10 -19.12 16.73
C ASP A 126 -7.87 -18.51 18.13
N GLN A 127 -7.42 -17.26 18.19
CA GLN A 127 -7.30 -16.45 19.40
C GLN A 127 -7.94 -15.09 19.18
N GLN A 128 -8.78 -14.67 20.12
CA GLN A 128 -9.44 -13.37 20.11
C GLN A 128 -8.69 -12.38 20.96
N ILE A 129 -8.58 -11.13 20.48
CA ILE A 129 -8.05 -10.03 21.29
C ILE A 129 -9.10 -9.62 22.32
N LEU A 130 -8.66 -9.31 23.54
CA LEU A 130 -9.51 -8.74 24.58
C LEU A 130 -9.12 -7.28 24.83
N LEU A 131 -9.96 -6.36 24.36
CA LEU A 131 -9.74 -4.93 24.54
C LEU A 131 -10.36 -4.37 25.85
N ASN A 132 -11.22 -5.16 26.51
CA ASN A 132 -11.75 -4.88 27.84
C ASN A 132 -11.28 -5.95 28.84
N PRO A 133 -10.07 -5.81 29.42
CA PRO A 133 -9.50 -6.81 30.32
C PRO A 133 -10.26 -6.96 31.66
N ASN A 134 -11.22 -6.08 31.96
CA ASN A 134 -12.03 -6.14 33.19
C ASN A 134 -13.34 -6.91 33.00
N SER A 135 -13.54 -7.59 31.87
CA SER A 135 -14.69 -8.46 31.68
C SER A 135 -14.64 -9.61 32.69
N GLY A 136 -15.57 -9.63 33.65
CA GLY A 136 -15.65 -10.68 34.66
C GLY A 136 -16.02 -12.06 34.11
N VAL A 137 -16.44 -12.13 32.84
CA VAL A 137 -16.89 -13.36 32.17
C VAL A 137 -15.74 -14.14 31.56
N ILE A 138 -14.66 -13.48 31.12
CA ILE A 138 -13.55 -14.15 30.43
C ILE A 138 -12.52 -14.64 31.45
N TYR A 139 -12.68 -15.89 31.89
CA TYR A 139 -11.71 -16.62 32.73
C TYR A 139 -11.57 -18.08 32.26
N PRO A 140 -10.46 -18.79 32.54
CA PRO A 140 -10.24 -20.14 32.03
C PRO A 140 -11.33 -21.11 32.53
N GLY A 141 -11.98 -21.82 31.60
CA GLY A 141 -13.10 -22.72 31.88
C GLY A 141 -14.47 -22.05 32.02
N SER A 142 -14.56 -20.72 31.84
CA SER A 142 -15.87 -20.06 31.65
C SER A 142 -16.55 -20.60 30.40
N VAL A 143 -17.86 -20.79 30.46
CA VAL A 143 -18.68 -21.29 29.36
C VAL A 143 -19.56 -20.17 28.85
N ILE A 144 -19.54 -19.91 27.56
CA ILE A 144 -20.12 -18.71 26.92
C ILE A 144 -21.12 -19.13 25.84
N LEU A 145 -22.21 -18.38 25.73
CA LEU A 145 -23.15 -18.51 24.62
C LEU A 145 -22.47 -18.13 23.29
N GLY A 146 -22.37 -19.10 22.36
CA GLY A 146 -21.63 -18.95 21.10
C GLY A 146 -21.98 -17.68 20.31
N HIS A 147 -23.27 -17.36 20.17
CA HIS A 147 -23.75 -16.20 19.42
C HIS A 147 -23.50 -14.83 20.09
N THR A 148 -23.00 -14.80 21.33
CA THR A 148 -22.71 -13.55 22.08
C THR A 148 -21.24 -13.13 21.97
N ILE A 149 -20.47 -13.86 21.17
CA ILE A 149 -19.07 -13.54 20.88
C ILE A 149 -18.98 -12.44 19.83
N ASP A 150 -19.91 -12.44 18.87
CA ASP A 150 -19.92 -11.59 17.69
C ASP A 150 -20.00 -10.10 18.01
N ASP A 151 -20.79 -9.77 19.04
CA ASP A 151 -21.01 -8.41 19.52
C ASP A 151 -20.17 -8.06 20.75
N GLY A 152 -19.33 -9.01 21.22
CA GLY A 152 -18.51 -8.86 22.41
C GLY A 152 -19.30 -8.72 23.71
N SER A 153 -20.57 -9.13 23.76
CA SER A 153 -21.38 -9.10 24.99
C SER A 153 -21.05 -10.23 25.95
N TYR A 154 -20.44 -11.32 25.47
CA TYR A 154 -19.88 -12.44 26.24
C TYR A 154 -20.80 -12.91 27.38
N LYS A 155 -21.94 -13.53 27.07
CA LYS A 155 -22.85 -14.00 28.11
C LYS A 155 -22.40 -15.36 28.65
N GLU A 156 -22.04 -15.38 29.93
CA GLU A 156 -21.69 -16.62 30.63
C GLU A 156 -22.93 -17.51 30.85
N ILE A 157 -22.74 -18.81 30.71
CA ILE A 157 -23.67 -19.84 31.16
C ILE A 157 -23.23 -20.27 32.57
N THR A 158 -24.02 -19.91 33.57
CA THR A 158 -23.76 -20.22 34.99
C THR A 158 -24.61 -21.38 35.50
N GLU A 159 -25.67 -21.76 34.78
CA GLU A 159 -26.56 -22.86 35.12
C GLU A 159 -25.89 -24.23 34.86
N GLY A 160 -26.14 -25.20 35.75
CA GLY A 160 -25.58 -26.55 35.68
C GLY A 160 -24.39 -26.78 36.63
N GLU A 161 -24.09 -28.03 36.91
CA GLU A 161 -22.98 -28.41 37.80
C GLU A 161 -21.69 -28.58 36.99
N LYS A 162 -20.74 -27.63 37.12
CA LYS A 162 -19.43 -27.67 36.44
C LYS A 162 -18.51 -28.73 37.07
N ARG A 163 -17.77 -29.47 36.25
CA ARG A 163 -16.72 -30.41 36.67
C ARG A 163 -15.46 -29.66 37.11
N PRO A 164 -14.67 -30.21 38.05
CA PRO A 164 -13.33 -29.69 38.30
C PRO A 164 -12.46 -29.78 37.05
N ILE A 165 -11.73 -28.70 36.76
CA ILE A 165 -10.75 -28.61 35.68
C ILE A 165 -9.37 -28.32 36.25
N THR A 166 -8.33 -28.83 35.59
CA THR A 166 -6.95 -28.45 35.88
C THR A 166 -6.56 -27.28 34.99
N LEU A 167 -6.02 -26.24 35.60
CA LEU A 167 -5.41 -25.11 34.91
C LEU A 167 -3.90 -25.25 34.98
N SER A 168 -3.21 -24.98 33.88
CA SER A 168 -1.75 -24.93 33.82
C SER A 168 -1.26 -23.58 33.30
N TYR A 169 -0.18 -23.11 33.92
CA TYR A 169 0.52 -21.87 33.61
C TYR A 169 1.82 -22.24 32.90
N ASP A 170 2.11 -21.62 31.77
CA ASP A 170 3.41 -21.75 31.06
C ASP A 170 4.54 -20.91 31.71
N LEU A 171 4.45 -20.71 33.03
CA LEU A 171 5.43 -19.98 33.82
C LEU A 171 6.72 -20.79 33.98
N THR A 172 7.85 -20.12 33.84
CA THR A 172 9.20 -20.68 34.09
C THR A 172 9.86 -19.94 35.25
N GLY A 173 10.91 -20.53 35.85
CA GLY A 173 11.71 -19.84 36.86
C GLY A 173 11.07 -19.70 38.25
N ILE A 174 10.01 -20.46 38.56
CA ILE A 174 9.45 -20.42 39.92
C ILE A 174 10.43 -21.09 40.90
N VAL A 175 10.90 -20.33 41.88
CA VAL A 175 11.83 -20.82 42.90
C VAL A 175 11.19 -20.77 44.29
N PRO A 176 11.52 -21.75 45.17
CA PRO A 176 11.11 -21.68 46.57
C PRO A 176 11.70 -20.44 47.27
N PRO A 177 11.03 -19.91 48.31
CA PRO A 177 11.60 -18.84 49.14
C PRO A 177 12.97 -19.25 49.72
N LYS A 178 13.91 -18.30 49.84
CA LYS A 178 15.22 -18.55 50.48
C LYS A 178 15.02 -19.17 51.88
N GLY A 179 15.71 -20.29 52.14
CA GLY A 179 15.56 -21.05 53.39
C GLY A 179 14.38 -22.04 53.42
N LYS A 180 13.67 -22.22 52.31
CA LYS A 180 12.59 -23.22 52.13
C LYS A 180 12.77 -24.02 50.83
N GLU A 181 13.98 -24.47 50.52
CA GLU A 181 14.28 -25.18 49.26
C GLU A 181 13.43 -26.45 49.03
N ASN A 182 12.93 -27.07 50.10
CA ASN A 182 12.06 -28.25 50.02
C ASN A 182 10.57 -27.92 49.73
N GLN A 183 10.20 -26.63 49.64
CA GLN A 183 8.83 -26.25 49.35
C GLN A 183 8.52 -26.49 47.86
N LYS A 184 7.54 -27.35 47.58
CA LYS A 184 7.09 -27.66 46.22
C LYS A 184 6.52 -26.40 45.55
N THR A 185 7.06 -26.05 44.38
CA THR A 185 6.54 -24.96 43.54
C THR A 185 5.35 -25.43 42.74
N ARG A 186 4.44 -24.50 42.40
CA ARG A 186 3.16 -24.82 41.73
C ARG A 186 2.97 -23.96 40.49
N VAL A 187 2.78 -24.61 39.34
CA VAL A 187 2.41 -23.99 38.04
C VAL A 187 1.05 -24.45 37.53
N SER A 188 0.34 -25.28 38.31
CA SER A 188 -0.96 -25.80 37.90
C SER A 188 -1.87 -26.07 39.10
N GLY A 189 -3.18 -26.11 38.87
CA GLY A 189 -4.13 -26.38 39.94
C GLY A 189 -5.52 -26.73 39.46
N THR A 190 -6.22 -27.53 40.26
CA THR A 190 -7.60 -27.93 39.97
C THR A 190 -8.59 -26.99 40.64
N ILE A 191 -9.58 -26.51 39.88
CA ILE A 191 -10.68 -25.67 40.37
C ILE A 191 -12.01 -26.16 39.79
N VAL A 192 -13.11 -25.90 40.49
CA VAL A 192 -14.42 -25.84 39.81
C VAL A 192 -14.51 -24.46 39.14
N PRO A 193 -14.75 -24.37 37.81
CA PRO A 193 -14.62 -23.11 37.09
C PRO A 193 -15.60 -22.03 37.59
N SER A 194 -15.05 -21.00 38.23
CA SER A 194 -15.71 -19.75 38.59
C SER A 194 -14.67 -18.64 38.59
N SER A 195 -15.09 -17.38 38.38
CA SER A 195 -14.18 -16.24 38.44
C SER A 195 -13.45 -16.15 39.80
N SER A 196 -14.15 -16.41 40.91
CA SER A 196 -13.54 -16.42 42.26
C SER A 196 -12.48 -17.51 42.41
N ASN A 197 -12.82 -18.76 42.09
CA ASN A 197 -11.90 -19.88 42.25
C ASN A 197 -10.67 -19.74 41.34
N PHE A 198 -10.86 -19.20 40.14
CA PHE A 198 -9.76 -18.84 39.25
C PHE A 198 -8.86 -17.77 39.88
N ASN A 199 -9.42 -16.65 40.33
CA ASN A 199 -8.65 -15.55 40.92
C ASN A 199 -7.87 -16.00 42.17
N GLU A 200 -8.47 -16.84 43.01
CA GLU A 200 -7.79 -17.42 44.19
C GLU A 200 -6.58 -18.28 43.78
N LEU A 201 -6.76 -19.20 42.83
CA LEU A 201 -5.65 -20.01 42.32
C LEU A 201 -4.58 -19.15 41.64
N HIS A 202 -5.01 -18.19 40.82
CA HIS A 202 -4.15 -17.29 40.07
C HIS A 202 -3.27 -16.45 41.00
N ASN A 203 -3.87 -15.81 42.00
CA ASN A 203 -3.15 -15.04 43.01
C ASN A 203 -2.21 -15.93 43.84
N SER A 204 -2.65 -17.15 44.18
CA SER A 204 -1.79 -18.10 44.89
C SER A 204 -0.55 -18.47 44.08
N ILE A 205 -0.69 -18.73 42.77
CA ILE A 205 0.45 -19.08 41.91
C ILE A 205 1.39 -17.89 41.72
N LEU A 206 0.85 -16.70 41.44
CA LEU A 206 1.64 -15.50 41.15
C LEU A 206 2.27 -14.84 42.39
N SER A 207 1.84 -15.21 43.59
CA SER A 207 2.48 -14.76 44.85
C SER A 207 3.81 -15.48 45.15
N GLN A 208 4.14 -16.55 44.42
CA GLN A 208 5.43 -17.24 44.54
C GLN A 208 6.58 -16.38 44.01
N ASN A 209 7.82 -16.71 44.40
CA ASN A 209 9.00 -16.05 43.83
C ASN A 209 9.25 -16.61 42.42
N ILE A 210 9.23 -15.73 41.41
CA ILE A 210 9.42 -16.10 40.01
C ILE A 210 10.68 -15.41 39.50
N GLU A 211 11.75 -16.19 39.36
CA GLU A 211 13.07 -15.79 38.88
C GLU A 211 13.22 -16.21 37.40
N GLY A 212 12.87 -15.32 36.48
CA GLY A 212 12.99 -15.58 35.05
C GLY A 212 12.17 -14.60 34.23
N ARG A 213 12.77 -14.05 33.19
CA ARG A 213 12.14 -13.08 32.29
C ARG A 213 12.10 -13.66 30.89
N SER A 214 11.01 -14.31 30.52
CA SER A 214 10.74 -14.59 29.11
C SER A 214 9.34 -14.10 28.81
N SER A 215 9.25 -13.00 28.06
CA SER A 215 8.00 -12.54 27.47
C SER A 215 8.15 -12.66 25.97
N ILE A 216 7.13 -13.23 25.31
CA ILE A 216 7.10 -13.30 23.86
C ILE A 216 6.38 -12.05 23.37
N TYR A 217 6.91 -11.42 22.32
CA TYR A 217 6.24 -10.32 21.67
C TYR A 217 6.06 -10.57 20.17
N SER A 218 5.07 -9.91 19.60
CA SER A 218 4.73 -9.98 18.19
C SER A 218 4.22 -8.64 17.69
N PHE A 219 4.30 -8.45 16.38
CA PHE A 219 3.75 -7.29 15.68
C PHE A 219 2.71 -7.74 14.66
N GLU A 220 1.65 -6.95 14.54
CA GLU A 220 0.75 -6.97 13.40
C GLU A 220 0.74 -5.58 12.77
N GLU A 221 0.91 -5.51 11.46
CA GLU A 221 1.30 -4.30 10.76
C GLU A 221 0.36 -4.01 9.60
N HIS A 222 -0.13 -2.77 9.53
CA HIS A 222 -1.01 -2.32 8.45
C HIS A 222 -0.59 -0.95 7.96
N THR A 223 -0.55 -0.75 6.63
CA THR A 223 -0.46 0.58 6.04
C THR A 223 -1.86 1.06 5.69
N ILE A 224 -2.29 2.15 6.30
CA ILE A 224 -3.61 2.74 6.12
C ILE A 224 -3.54 3.75 4.99
N THR A 225 -4.27 3.46 3.90
CA THR A 225 -4.25 4.30 2.71
C THR A 225 -5.27 5.43 2.78
N ASP A 226 -6.43 5.16 3.38
CA ASP A 226 -7.53 6.11 3.52
C ASP A 226 -8.18 6.01 4.92
N GLU A 227 -8.77 7.11 5.41
CA GLU A 227 -9.43 7.14 6.72
C GLU A 227 -10.57 6.11 6.82
N SER A 228 -11.29 5.87 5.71
CA SER A 228 -12.39 4.89 5.67
C SER A 228 -11.92 3.43 5.80
N GLU A 229 -10.67 3.13 5.48
CA GLU A 229 -10.08 1.79 5.65
C GLU A 229 -9.68 1.51 7.10
N PHE A 230 -9.41 2.56 7.89
CA PHE A 230 -8.88 2.42 9.25
C PHE A 230 -9.74 1.51 10.14
N GLY A 231 -11.05 1.78 10.22
CA GLY A 231 -11.94 1.05 11.12
C GLY A 231 -12.01 -0.44 10.78
N VAL A 232 -11.99 -0.77 9.48
CA VAL A 232 -11.99 -2.17 9.04
C VAL A 232 -10.67 -2.85 9.37
N MET A 233 -9.53 -2.21 9.11
CA MET A 233 -8.22 -2.80 9.43
C MET A 233 -8.01 -2.97 10.93
N PHE A 234 -8.45 -2.00 11.73
CA PHE A 234 -8.43 -2.10 13.19
C PHE A 234 -9.31 -3.27 13.67
N ASN A 235 -10.56 -3.33 13.22
CA ASN A 235 -11.51 -4.35 13.67
C ASN A 235 -11.13 -5.76 13.17
N LEU A 236 -10.53 -5.89 11.98
CA LEU A 236 -9.88 -7.14 11.55
C LEU A 236 -8.80 -7.53 12.56
N GLY A 237 -7.84 -6.64 12.83
CA GLY A 237 -6.75 -6.94 13.76
C GLY A 237 -7.19 -7.33 15.18
N VAL A 238 -8.45 -7.11 15.58
CA VAL A 238 -8.96 -7.53 16.89
C VAL A 238 -10.03 -8.62 16.83
N GLY A 239 -10.63 -8.87 15.67
CA GLY A 239 -11.64 -9.92 15.44
C GLY A 239 -13.09 -9.53 15.75
N PHE A 240 -13.36 -8.28 16.13
CA PHE A 240 -14.70 -7.76 16.46
C PHE A 240 -14.76 -6.23 16.37
N SER A 241 -15.95 -5.65 16.41
CA SER A 241 -16.11 -4.19 16.43
C SER A 241 -15.85 -3.60 17.81
N SER A 242 -14.89 -2.66 17.93
CA SER A 242 -14.61 -1.98 19.20
C SER A 242 -14.52 -0.45 19.06
N PRO A 243 -15.65 0.26 18.88
CA PRO A 243 -15.67 1.69 18.56
C PRO A 243 -14.89 2.57 19.54
N ALA A 244 -14.99 2.29 20.85
CA ALA A 244 -14.34 3.10 21.88
C ALA A 244 -12.80 3.07 21.80
N VAL A 245 -12.22 1.92 21.46
CA VAL A 245 -10.77 1.76 21.30
C VAL A 245 -10.34 2.17 19.90
N GLU A 246 -11.13 1.82 18.88
CA GLU A 246 -10.93 2.24 17.49
C GLU A 246 -10.75 3.77 17.41
N VAL A 247 -11.65 4.54 18.03
CA VAL A 247 -11.57 6.00 18.03
C VAL A 247 -10.27 6.49 18.68
N LYS A 248 -9.87 5.92 19.82
CA LYS A 248 -8.62 6.30 20.50
C LYS A 248 -7.40 6.06 19.61
N VAL A 249 -7.30 4.89 18.98
CA VAL A 249 -6.19 4.58 18.07
C VAL A 249 -6.25 5.47 16.82
N LYS A 250 -7.44 5.68 16.24
CA LYS A 250 -7.62 6.52 15.04
C LYS A 250 -7.16 7.96 15.25
N THR A 251 -7.39 8.54 16.43
CA THR A 251 -6.94 9.92 16.75
C THR A 251 -5.42 10.09 16.70
N GLY A 252 -4.66 8.99 16.66
CA GLY A 252 -3.22 9.02 16.43
C GLY A 252 -2.81 9.42 15.00
N PHE A 253 -3.76 9.46 14.05
CA PHE A 253 -3.53 9.96 12.69
C PHE A 253 -4.22 11.29 12.44
N ASP A 254 -3.59 12.13 11.62
CA ASP A 254 -4.21 13.30 11.00
C ASP A 254 -4.43 13.06 9.50
N PHE A 255 -5.57 12.48 9.14
CA PHE A 255 -5.91 12.16 7.76
C PHE A 255 -6.10 13.39 6.87
N LYS A 256 -6.37 14.56 7.45
CA LYS A 256 -6.73 15.78 6.70
C LYS A 256 -5.54 16.69 6.45
N LYS A 257 -4.61 16.78 7.41
CA LYS A 257 -3.51 17.76 7.38
C LYS A 257 -2.12 17.14 7.27
N SER A 258 -1.99 15.82 7.46
CA SER A 258 -0.67 15.19 7.40
C SER A 258 -0.05 15.35 6.01
N THR A 259 1.20 15.81 5.98
CA THR A 259 2.03 15.90 4.78
C THR A 259 2.86 14.64 4.55
N LYS A 260 2.75 13.64 5.44
CA LYS A 260 3.50 12.40 5.37
C LYS A 260 2.88 11.43 4.37
N LYS A 261 3.75 10.78 3.59
CA LYS A 261 3.35 9.88 2.50
C LYS A 261 2.55 8.66 2.98
N TYR A 262 2.96 8.07 4.10
CA TYR A 262 2.40 6.83 4.63
C TYR A 262 1.86 7.01 6.04
N LYS A 263 0.87 6.18 6.38
CA LYS A 263 0.27 6.07 7.71
C LYS A 263 0.29 4.61 8.10
N HIS A 264 1.11 4.24 9.08
CA HIS A 264 1.28 2.85 9.52
C HIS A 264 0.66 2.64 10.89
N MET A 265 -0.20 1.63 11.00
CA MET A 265 -0.75 1.16 12.26
C MET A 265 -0.05 -0.16 12.61
N ILE A 266 0.62 -0.19 13.76
CA ILE A 266 1.36 -1.33 14.25
C ILE A 266 0.78 -1.74 15.60
N LYS A 267 0.24 -2.94 15.69
CA LYS A 267 -0.19 -3.56 16.94
C LYS A 267 0.97 -4.39 17.49
N PHE A 268 1.53 -3.94 18.60
CA PHE A 268 2.47 -4.71 19.39
C PHE A 268 1.72 -5.50 20.46
N MET A 269 1.99 -6.79 20.56
CA MET A 269 1.45 -7.65 21.61
C MET A 269 2.61 -8.26 22.39
N GLN A 270 2.60 -8.12 23.71
CA GLN A 270 3.56 -8.79 24.60
C GLN A 270 2.79 -9.71 25.55
N THR A 271 3.07 -10.99 25.44
CA THR A 271 2.54 -12.04 26.31
C THR A 271 3.58 -12.39 27.38
N PHE A 272 3.20 -12.26 28.64
CA PHE A 272 4.00 -12.66 29.79
C PHE A 272 3.89 -14.16 30.07
N TYR A 273 2.66 -14.67 30.08
CA TYR A 273 2.34 -16.09 30.27
C TYR A 273 0.92 -16.35 29.80
N THR A 274 0.58 -17.62 29.70
CA THR A 274 -0.68 -18.17 29.27
C THR A 274 -1.21 -19.11 30.35
N VAL A 275 -2.51 -19.03 30.62
CA VAL A 275 -3.22 -19.99 31.47
C VAL A 275 -4.13 -20.83 30.60
N SER A 276 -3.91 -22.14 30.60
CA SER A 276 -4.65 -23.09 29.76
C SER A 276 -5.42 -24.09 30.60
N VAL A 277 -6.55 -24.55 30.06
CA VAL A 277 -7.34 -25.64 30.63
C VAL A 277 -6.78 -26.97 30.12
N ASP A 278 -6.28 -27.81 31.04
CA ASP A 278 -5.75 -29.14 30.75
C ASP A 278 -6.90 -30.16 30.65
N GLN A 279 -7.70 -30.02 29.60
CA GLN A 279 -8.82 -30.92 29.37
C GLN A 279 -8.42 -32.04 28.42
N GLY A 280 -8.51 -33.29 28.89
CA GLY A 280 -8.33 -34.46 28.03
C GLY A 280 -9.42 -34.55 26.96
N ASN A 281 -9.12 -35.24 25.85
CA ASN A 281 -10.09 -35.48 24.78
C ASN A 281 -11.39 -36.08 25.33
N GLY A 282 -12.53 -35.44 25.04
CA GLY A 282 -13.82 -35.95 25.47
C GLY A 282 -14.07 -35.89 26.98
N VAL A 283 -13.55 -34.88 27.68
CA VAL A 283 -14.07 -34.50 29.02
C VAL A 283 -15.08 -33.38 28.82
N PHE A 284 -16.30 -33.53 29.33
CA PHE A 284 -17.35 -32.53 29.21
C PHE A 284 -17.35 -31.63 30.46
N LEU A 285 -17.41 -30.29 30.30
CA LEU A 285 -17.21 -29.35 31.42
C LEU A 285 -18.31 -29.38 32.49
N TYR A 286 -19.45 -30.02 32.22
CA TYR A 286 -20.55 -30.16 33.16
C TYR A 286 -20.74 -31.62 33.57
N LYS A 287 -21.22 -31.85 34.78
CA LYS A 287 -21.84 -33.12 35.18
C LYS A 287 -23.29 -33.18 34.71
N ASN A 288 -23.99 -32.06 34.79
CA ASN A 288 -25.36 -31.88 34.33
C ASN A 288 -25.58 -30.43 33.88
N PHE A 289 -26.53 -30.21 32.96
CA PHE A 289 -26.95 -28.89 32.50
C PHE A 289 -28.36 -28.99 31.90
N ASN A 290 -29.00 -27.84 31.73
CA ASN A 290 -30.24 -27.74 30.96
C ASN A 290 -29.90 -27.25 29.54
N LEU A 291 -30.26 -28.03 28.51
CA LEU A 291 -30.01 -27.68 27.11
C LEU A 291 -30.64 -26.33 26.73
N ALA A 292 -31.77 -25.96 27.35
CA ALA A 292 -32.43 -24.69 27.11
C ALA A 292 -31.60 -23.47 27.56
N SER A 293 -30.63 -23.66 28.45
CA SER A 293 -29.71 -22.61 28.90
C SER A 293 -28.78 -22.15 27.77
N PHE A 294 -28.56 -22.97 26.74
CA PHE A 294 -27.75 -22.64 25.56
C PHE A 294 -28.51 -21.86 24.48
N LYS A 295 -29.82 -21.64 24.67
CA LYS A 295 -30.67 -20.82 23.77
C LYS A 295 -30.63 -21.25 22.30
N GLY A 296 -30.45 -22.54 22.05
CA GLY A 296 -30.43 -23.10 20.69
C GLY A 296 -29.08 -23.05 19.98
N TYR A 297 -28.02 -22.55 20.63
CA TYR A 297 -26.69 -22.42 20.03
C TYR A 297 -25.65 -23.31 20.71
N ARG A 298 -24.70 -23.85 19.95
CA ARG A 298 -23.55 -24.59 20.51
C ARG A 298 -22.76 -23.66 21.46
N PRO A 299 -22.54 -24.07 22.72
CA PRO A 299 -21.73 -23.31 23.66
C PRO A 299 -20.24 -23.52 23.39
N VAL A 300 -19.44 -22.54 23.80
CA VAL A 300 -17.99 -22.62 23.80
C VAL A 300 -17.45 -22.37 25.19
N TYR A 301 -16.21 -22.73 25.45
CA TYR A 301 -15.52 -22.38 26.68
C TYR A 301 -14.17 -21.74 26.42
N VAL A 302 -13.72 -20.93 27.36
CA VAL A 302 -12.39 -20.30 27.32
C VAL A 302 -11.35 -21.34 27.69
N SER A 303 -10.64 -21.86 26.69
CA SER A 303 -9.65 -22.93 26.86
C SER A 303 -8.28 -22.39 27.23
N SER A 304 -7.99 -21.14 26.91
CA SER A 304 -6.70 -20.51 27.19
C SER A 304 -6.84 -18.99 27.26
N ILE A 305 -6.07 -18.34 28.14
CA ILE A 305 -5.97 -16.87 28.24
C ILE A 305 -4.49 -16.47 28.25
N ALA A 306 -4.13 -15.53 27.38
CA ALA A 306 -2.84 -14.87 27.39
C ALA A 306 -2.90 -13.61 28.27
N PHE A 307 -1.92 -13.49 29.17
CA PHE A 307 -1.74 -12.36 30.08
C PHE A 307 -0.56 -11.52 29.63
N GLY A 308 -0.73 -10.20 29.58
CA GLY A 308 0.32 -9.28 29.16
C GLY A 308 -0.23 -7.90 28.86
N ARG A 309 0.22 -7.30 27.75
CA ARG A 309 -0.24 -5.99 27.27
C ARG A 309 -0.29 -5.91 25.74
N ILE A 310 -1.07 -4.97 25.23
CA ILE A 310 -1.16 -4.60 23.82
C ILE A 310 -0.81 -3.12 23.70
N ALA A 311 -0.08 -2.74 22.65
CA ALA A 311 0.11 -1.34 22.29
C ALA A 311 -0.18 -1.14 20.80
N TYR A 312 -0.91 -0.08 20.48
CA TYR A 312 -1.06 0.40 19.11
C TYR A 312 -0.14 1.59 18.91
N LEU A 313 0.72 1.49 17.89
CA LEU A 313 1.55 2.58 17.40
C LEU A 313 0.95 3.06 16.08
N THR A 314 0.61 4.34 16.01
CA THR A 314 0.23 4.99 14.74
C THR A 314 1.36 5.92 14.33
N ILE A 315 1.91 5.68 13.14
CA ILE A 315 3.12 6.35 12.64
C ILE A 315 2.83 6.99 11.29
N GLU A 316 2.93 8.31 11.21
CA GLU A 316 2.91 9.02 9.93
C GLU A 316 4.35 9.25 9.46
N SER A 317 4.72 8.69 8.31
CA SER A 317 6.10 8.67 7.78
C SER A 317 6.19 8.96 6.28
N ASN A 318 7.37 9.35 5.81
CA ASN A 318 7.72 9.32 4.39
C ASN A 318 8.39 8.00 3.98
N GLU A 319 8.79 7.17 4.93
CA GLU A 319 9.43 5.86 4.75
C GLU A 319 8.38 4.75 4.71
N ASP A 320 8.72 3.63 4.06
CA ASP A 320 7.83 2.48 4.00
C ASP A 320 7.84 1.65 5.30
N LEU A 321 6.85 0.76 5.42
CA LEU A 321 6.65 -0.07 6.61
C LEU A 321 7.88 -0.93 6.95
N GLN A 322 8.60 -1.44 5.93
CA GLN A 322 9.79 -2.26 6.15
C GLN A 322 10.89 -1.47 6.85
N THR A 323 11.12 -0.24 6.41
CA THR A 323 12.10 0.68 7.02
C THR A 323 11.71 1.04 8.45
N ILE A 324 10.42 1.32 8.69
CA ILE A 324 9.88 1.60 10.02
C ILE A 324 10.08 0.41 10.96
N MET A 325 9.75 -0.80 10.51
CA MET A 325 9.85 -2.01 11.33
C MET A 325 11.30 -2.41 11.63
N ALA A 326 12.25 -2.17 10.71
CA ALA A 326 13.67 -2.41 10.99
C ALA A 326 14.15 -1.61 12.22
N THR A 327 13.72 -0.36 12.35
CA THR A 327 14.08 0.49 13.49
C THR A 327 13.34 0.07 14.77
N LEU A 328 12.03 -0.17 14.67
CA LEU A 328 11.23 -0.54 15.83
C LEU A 328 11.62 -1.90 16.41
N ASN A 329 11.94 -2.89 15.58
CA ASN A 329 12.36 -4.22 16.04
C ASN A 329 13.61 -4.14 16.93
N VAL A 330 14.65 -3.42 16.48
CA VAL A 330 15.89 -3.24 17.26
C VAL A 330 15.61 -2.48 18.56
N ALA A 331 14.81 -1.42 18.51
CA ALA A 331 14.47 -0.63 19.69
C ALA A 331 13.70 -1.44 20.74
N VAL A 332 12.68 -2.19 20.30
CA VAL A 332 11.86 -3.05 21.16
C VAL A 332 12.68 -4.20 21.73
N GLU A 333 13.50 -4.87 20.93
CA GLU A 333 14.34 -5.98 21.37
C GLU A 333 15.31 -5.55 22.47
N ALA A 334 16.05 -4.45 22.26
CA ALA A 334 16.97 -3.93 23.26
C ALA A 334 16.24 -3.61 24.58
N LYS A 335 15.09 -2.92 24.50
CA LYS A 335 14.38 -2.48 25.70
C LYS A 335 13.63 -3.60 26.41
N ALA A 336 13.02 -4.54 25.68
CA ALA A 336 12.40 -5.72 26.27
C ALA A 336 13.43 -6.59 27.03
N ASN A 337 14.69 -6.59 26.60
CA ASN A 337 15.79 -7.30 27.27
C ASN A 337 16.48 -6.48 28.38
N GLY A 338 16.00 -5.28 28.69
CA GLY A 338 16.59 -4.44 29.73
C GLY A 338 17.87 -3.70 29.32
N GLN A 339 18.20 -3.68 28.03
CA GLN A 339 19.45 -3.13 27.50
C GLN A 339 19.33 -1.65 27.12
N GLU A 340 20.48 -0.97 27.09
CA GLU A 340 20.61 0.36 26.51
C GLU A 340 20.91 0.29 25.01
N TYR A 341 20.63 1.37 24.29
CA TYR A 341 20.96 1.46 22.87
C TYR A 341 22.45 1.68 22.68
N GLU A 342 23.02 0.97 21.70
CA GLU A 342 24.34 1.32 21.16
C GLU A 342 24.35 2.75 20.61
N ALA A 343 25.50 3.42 20.67
CA ALA A 343 25.59 4.86 20.40
C ALA A 343 25.18 5.24 18.96
N ASP A 344 25.51 4.41 17.99
CA ASP A 344 25.16 4.56 16.57
C ASP A 344 23.66 4.33 16.32
N PHE A 345 23.08 3.30 16.93
CA PHE A 345 21.65 3.04 16.86
C PHE A 345 20.84 4.13 17.58
N LYS A 346 21.32 4.64 18.71
CA LYS A 346 20.65 5.73 19.43
C LYS A 346 20.46 6.96 18.54
N SER A 347 21.48 7.35 17.77
CA SER A 347 21.36 8.46 16.80
C SER A 347 20.31 8.16 15.71
N THR A 348 20.24 6.91 15.25
CA THR A 348 19.24 6.47 14.26
C THR A 348 17.83 6.55 14.84
N TYR A 349 17.64 6.05 16.06
CA TYR A 349 16.37 6.07 16.77
C TYR A 349 15.89 7.50 17.10
N ASP A 350 16.80 8.41 17.49
CA ASP A 350 16.46 9.81 17.73
C ASP A 350 16.05 10.53 16.44
N THR A 351 16.68 10.20 15.30
CA THR A 351 16.29 10.70 13.98
C THR A 351 14.91 10.17 13.60
N PHE A 352 14.68 8.87 13.75
CA PHE A 352 13.40 8.22 13.51
C PHE A 352 12.26 8.90 14.29
N LYS A 353 12.46 9.20 15.57
CA LYS A 353 11.44 9.91 16.38
C LYS A 353 11.16 11.31 15.86
N LYS A 354 12.17 12.04 15.40
CA LYS A 354 12.05 13.42 14.93
C LYS A 354 11.36 13.51 13.57
N GLU A 355 11.65 12.57 12.69
CA GLU A 355 11.14 12.57 11.31
C GLU A 355 9.72 12.00 11.19
N ASN A 356 9.26 11.26 12.19
CA ASN A 356 7.96 10.60 12.18
C ASN A 356 7.01 11.19 13.22
N LYS A 357 5.71 11.27 12.91
CA LYS A 357 4.69 11.60 13.92
C LYS A 357 4.15 10.29 14.48
N ILE A 358 4.42 10.04 15.76
CA ILE A 358 4.16 8.75 16.41
C ILE A 358 3.22 8.97 17.59
N ASN A 359 2.13 8.23 17.64
CA ASN A 359 1.25 8.16 18.81
C ASN A 359 1.16 6.72 19.31
N ILE A 360 1.04 6.56 20.64
CA ILE A 360 0.97 5.26 21.29
C ILE A 360 -0.33 5.17 22.09
N THR A 361 -1.04 4.05 21.94
CA THR A 361 -2.19 3.67 22.78
C THR A 361 -1.93 2.30 23.41
N VAL A 362 -1.71 2.26 24.73
CA VAL A 362 -1.47 1.01 25.47
C VAL A 362 -2.77 0.50 26.11
N ILE A 363 -2.98 -0.81 26.04
CA ILE A 363 -4.11 -1.55 26.62
C ILE A 363 -3.53 -2.66 27.50
N GLY A 364 -4.00 -2.76 28.75
CA GLY A 364 -3.62 -3.86 29.65
C GLY A 364 -2.32 -3.69 30.46
N GLY A 365 -1.79 -2.46 30.59
CA GLY A 365 -0.61 -2.17 31.43
C GLY A 365 -0.96 -1.50 32.78
N SER A 366 -0.02 -1.55 33.74
CA SER A 366 -0.10 -0.80 35.01
C SER A 366 0.17 0.70 34.81
N VAL A 367 0.97 1.03 33.80
CA VAL A 367 1.33 2.39 33.36
C VAL A 367 0.80 2.62 31.95
N VAL A 368 0.13 3.75 31.72
CA VAL A 368 -0.34 4.15 30.39
C VAL A 368 0.72 5.03 29.73
N ALA A 369 1.43 4.49 28.74
CA ALA A 369 2.34 5.27 27.91
C ALA A 369 1.60 5.90 26.72
N THR A 370 1.85 7.18 26.47
CA THR A 370 1.29 7.94 25.34
C THR A 370 2.34 8.38 24.32
N THR A 371 3.63 8.22 24.65
CA THR A 371 4.77 8.57 23.78
C THR A 371 5.63 7.34 23.51
N LEU A 372 6.39 7.36 22.41
CA LEU A 372 7.26 6.24 22.06
C LEU A 372 8.33 5.98 23.14
N ASP A 373 8.98 7.02 23.65
CA ASP A 373 9.98 6.87 24.73
C ASP A 373 9.34 6.37 26.04
N GLY A 374 8.12 6.83 26.36
CA GLY A 374 7.37 6.30 27.49
C GLY A 374 7.04 4.81 27.33
N PHE A 375 6.70 4.39 26.11
CA PHE A 375 6.47 2.99 25.78
C PHE A 375 7.74 2.15 25.88
N MET A 376 8.87 2.62 25.33
CA MET A 376 10.17 1.94 25.46
C MET A 376 10.62 1.83 26.92
N SER A 377 10.44 2.88 27.71
CA SER A 377 10.71 2.84 29.16
C SER A 377 9.81 1.84 29.89
N MET A 378 8.54 1.75 29.50
CA MET A 378 7.61 0.75 30.05
C MET A 378 8.07 -0.68 29.71
N LEU A 379 8.53 -0.95 28.48
CA LEU A 379 9.06 -2.27 28.11
C LEU A 379 10.29 -2.65 28.96
N GLN A 380 11.15 -1.68 29.27
CA GLN A 380 12.36 -1.90 30.06
C GLN A 380 12.08 -2.08 31.56
N ASN A 381 11.16 -1.30 32.12
CA ASN A 381 11.03 -1.13 33.57
C ASN A 381 9.78 -1.78 34.18
N ASP A 382 8.72 -1.99 33.41
CA ASP A 382 7.43 -2.51 33.88
C ASP A 382 7.19 -3.95 33.38
N GLY A 383 8.22 -4.80 33.38
CA GLY A 383 8.11 -6.20 32.98
C GLY A 383 7.24 -7.06 33.91
N PHE A 384 7.00 -8.32 33.52
CA PHE A 384 6.26 -9.30 34.32
C PHE A 384 6.83 -9.41 35.74
N SER A 385 5.96 -9.23 36.74
CA SER A 385 6.29 -9.37 38.16
C SER A 385 5.04 -9.56 39.00
N ALA A 386 5.18 -9.88 40.28
CA ALA A 386 4.03 -9.89 41.21
C ALA A 386 3.30 -8.54 41.29
N LYS A 387 4.00 -7.42 41.03
CA LYS A 387 3.41 -6.07 40.98
C LYS A 387 2.76 -5.75 39.64
N ASN A 388 3.24 -6.38 38.57
CA ASN A 388 2.66 -6.29 37.23
C ASN A 388 2.50 -7.69 36.63
N PRO A 389 1.44 -8.43 36.99
CA PRO A 389 1.18 -9.74 36.44
C PRO A 389 0.61 -9.69 35.01
N GLY A 390 0.49 -8.50 34.41
CA GLY A 390 -0.22 -8.30 33.15
C GLY A 390 -1.74 -8.34 33.30
N LYS A 391 -2.43 -8.11 32.19
CA LYS A 391 -3.89 -8.20 32.07
C LYS A 391 -4.26 -9.21 31.00
N ASN A 392 -5.50 -9.68 31.01
CA ASN A 392 -6.04 -10.54 29.96
C ASN A 392 -6.00 -9.79 28.62
N ILE A 393 -5.21 -10.24 27.66
CA ILE A 393 -5.05 -9.57 26.35
C ILE A 393 -5.58 -10.39 25.18
N ALA A 394 -5.64 -11.71 25.33
CA ALA A 394 -6.23 -12.58 24.33
C ALA A 394 -6.76 -13.85 24.98
N TYR A 395 -7.71 -14.52 24.32
CA TYR A 395 -8.27 -15.79 24.77
C TYR A 395 -8.55 -16.72 23.58
N GLN A 396 -8.51 -18.03 23.83
CA GLN A 396 -8.89 -19.07 22.87
C GLN A 396 -10.18 -19.73 23.31
N LEU A 397 -11.03 -20.04 22.33
CA LEU A 397 -12.30 -20.73 22.53
C LEU A 397 -12.25 -22.14 21.96
N ARG A 398 -12.96 -23.05 22.64
CA ARG A 398 -13.21 -24.42 22.17
C ARG A 398 -14.66 -24.78 22.35
N PHE A 399 -15.19 -25.62 21.46
CA PHE A 399 -16.54 -26.15 21.62
C PHE A 399 -16.59 -27.11 22.82
N VAL A 400 -17.64 -27.00 23.63
CA VAL A 400 -17.75 -27.71 24.92
C VAL A 400 -17.92 -29.23 24.75
N ASP A 401 -18.55 -29.65 23.66
CA ASP A 401 -18.91 -31.03 23.34
C ASP A 401 -17.73 -31.86 22.79
N ASP A 402 -16.97 -31.30 21.84
CA ASP A 402 -15.93 -32.01 21.08
C ASP A 402 -14.49 -31.51 21.31
N ASN A 403 -14.31 -30.44 22.09
CA ASN A 403 -13.00 -29.83 22.41
C ASN A 403 -12.23 -29.28 21.17
N THR A 404 -12.88 -29.14 20.01
CA THR A 404 -12.28 -28.52 18.83
C THR A 404 -12.18 -27.01 18.99
N ILE A 405 -11.19 -26.39 18.34
CA ILE A 405 -11.03 -24.93 18.38
C ILE A 405 -12.23 -24.28 17.70
N ALA A 406 -12.85 -23.33 18.40
CA ALA A 406 -13.92 -22.49 17.87
C ALA A 406 -13.29 -21.20 17.32
N ASN A 407 -13.01 -21.18 16.01
CA ASN A 407 -12.42 -20.02 15.35
C ASN A 407 -13.50 -18.97 15.09
N THR A 408 -13.22 -17.71 15.40
CA THR A 408 -14.13 -16.60 15.13
C THR A 408 -13.79 -15.95 13.79
N ILE A 409 -14.80 -15.68 12.98
CA ILE A 409 -14.69 -15.06 11.67
C ILE A 409 -15.17 -13.62 11.78
N TYR A 410 -14.28 -12.69 11.47
CA TYR A 410 -14.63 -11.30 11.28
C TYR A 410 -14.70 -11.00 9.78
N SER A 411 -15.74 -10.28 9.34
CA SER A 411 -15.81 -9.77 7.98
C SER A 411 -16.50 -8.41 7.92
N SER A 412 -15.98 -7.52 7.09
CA SER A 412 -16.53 -6.17 6.91
C SER A 412 -16.31 -5.66 5.49
N GLU A 413 -17.22 -4.83 5.01
CA GLU A 413 -17.11 -4.15 3.73
C GLU A 413 -16.69 -2.69 3.94
N TYR A 414 -15.87 -2.17 3.04
CA TYR A 414 -15.42 -0.78 3.07
C TYR A 414 -15.19 -0.23 1.66
N THR A 415 -15.18 1.09 1.54
CA THR A 415 -14.94 1.78 0.26
C THR A 415 -13.63 2.54 0.35
N VAL A 416 -12.64 2.18 -0.45
CA VAL A 416 -11.38 2.93 -0.55
C VAL A 416 -11.60 4.10 -1.51
N ARG A 417 -11.18 5.29 -1.09
CA ARG A 417 -11.12 6.49 -1.92
C ARG A 417 -9.65 6.81 -2.24
N GLN A 418 -9.30 6.92 -3.51
CA GLN A 418 -7.93 7.15 -3.95
C GLN A 418 -7.87 8.30 -4.96
N THR A 419 -6.93 9.24 -4.77
CA THR A 419 -6.65 10.30 -5.76
C THR A 419 -5.30 10.06 -6.42
N THR A 420 -5.27 10.07 -7.75
CA THR A 420 -4.06 9.90 -8.56
C THR A 420 -3.82 11.13 -9.43
N ALA A 421 -2.56 11.51 -9.63
CA ALA A 421 -2.18 12.62 -10.50
C ALA A 421 -1.69 12.09 -11.85
N GLN A 422 -2.27 12.58 -12.95
CA GLN A 422 -1.93 12.21 -14.32
C GLN A 422 -1.34 13.42 -15.04
N LYS A 423 -0.13 13.29 -15.58
CA LYS A 423 0.56 14.37 -16.30
C LYS A 423 0.07 14.45 -17.75
N GLY A 424 -0.30 15.64 -18.20
CA GLY A 424 -0.74 15.90 -19.57
C GLY A 424 0.38 15.99 -20.59
N ASP A 425 -0.01 16.13 -21.85
CA ASP A 425 0.88 16.12 -23.02
C ASP A 425 1.60 17.47 -23.24
N GLY A 426 1.46 18.41 -22.31
CA GLY A 426 2.13 19.71 -22.32
C GLY A 426 1.22 20.85 -22.76
N VAL A 427 1.77 21.86 -23.42
CA VAL A 427 1.06 23.10 -23.80
C VAL A 427 1.32 23.43 -25.26
N ASP A 428 0.27 23.78 -25.99
CA ASP A 428 0.38 24.42 -27.30
C ASP A 428 0.34 25.93 -27.11
N VAL A 429 1.40 26.60 -27.56
CA VAL A 429 1.58 28.05 -27.44
C VAL A 429 1.45 28.64 -28.82
N SER A 430 0.43 29.47 -29.02
CA SER A 430 0.18 30.12 -30.30
C SER A 430 0.49 31.60 -30.22
N PHE A 431 1.27 32.10 -31.18
CA PHE A 431 1.55 33.52 -31.36
C PHE A 431 0.80 34.01 -32.59
N THR A 432 -0.13 34.94 -32.39
CA THR A 432 -0.93 35.51 -33.47
C THR A 432 -0.58 36.98 -33.67
N LEU A 433 0.13 37.30 -34.74
CA LEU A 433 0.29 38.68 -35.18
C LEU A 433 -1.04 39.12 -35.78
N TYR A 434 -1.70 40.06 -35.10
CA TYR A 434 -3.01 40.54 -35.51
C TYR A 434 -3.02 42.01 -35.94
N LYS A 435 -1.97 42.76 -35.59
CA LYS A 435 -1.85 44.18 -35.96
C LYS A 435 -0.41 44.65 -36.04
N ILE A 436 -0.11 45.43 -37.06
CA ILE A 436 1.11 46.24 -37.17
C ILE A 436 0.70 47.71 -37.17
N LYS A 437 1.33 48.52 -36.32
CA LYS A 437 1.08 49.97 -36.24
C LYS A 437 2.39 50.71 -36.43
N THR A 438 2.35 51.86 -37.08
CA THR A 438 3.55 52.69 -37.25
C THR A 438 3.20 54.17 -37.22
N ASN A 439 4.13 55.00 -36.76
CA ASN A 439 4.13 56.44 -37.01
C ASN A 439 5.28 56.89 -37.93
N ALA A 440 6.02 55.92 -38.48
CA ALA A 440 7.16 56.18 -39.35
C ALA A 440 6.70 56.68 -40.73
N ARG A 441 7.60 57.36 -41.43
CA ARG A 441 7.34 58.05 -42.69
C ARG A 441 8.41 57.70 -43.71
N ASP A 442 7.99 57.45 -44.96
CA ASP A 442 8.90 57.39 -46.12
C ASP A 442 9.62 58.75 -46.32
N GLY A 443 9.06 59.85 -45.80
CA GLY A 443 9.72 61.16 -45.73
C GLY A 443 9.93 61.87 -47.07
N ASN A 444 9.43 61.28 -48.17
CA ASN A 444 9.25 61.92 -49.47
C ASN A 444 7.76 62.17 -49.79
N GLY A 445 6.89 62.05 -48.79
CA GLY A 445 5.44 62.23 -48.94
C GLY A 445 4.71 61.04 -49.59
N LYS A 446 5.37 59.88 -49.72
CA LYS A 446 4.73 58.63 -50.16
C LYS A 446 4.36 57.74 -48.98
N ASP A 447 3.67 56.63 -49.29
CA ASP A 447 3.39 55.58 -48.30
C ASP A 447 4.71 54.90 -47.89
N LEU A 448 4.83 54.55 -46.61
CA LEU A 448 5.95 53.80 -46.04
C LEU A 448 5.92 52.34 -46.53
N GLU A 449 7.01 51.85 -47.12
CA GLU A 449 7.08 50.50 -47.72
C GLU A 449 7.89 49.54 -46.85
N LEU A 450 7.24 48.80 -45.94
CA LEU A 450 7.92 47.92 -44.98
C LEU A 450 8.09 46.48 -45.48
N TYR A 451 9.29 45.92 -45.29
CA TYR A 451 9.59 44.50 -45.54
C TYR A 451 10.56 43.93 -44.50
N GLY A 452 10.65 42.60 -44.40
CA GLY A 452 11.54 41.92 -43.46
C GLY A 452 10.95 40.64 -42.86
N SER A 453 11.42 40.22 -41.69
CA SER A 453 10.95 39.00 -41.00
C SER A 453 10.82 39.19 -39.49
N LEU A 454 9.81 38.55 -38.89
CA LEU A 454 9.69 38.34 -37.46
C LEU A 454 9.75 36.84 -37.20
N ASP A 455 10.86 36.40 -36.63
CA ASP A 455 11.16 35.00 -36.34
C ASP A 455 11.07 34.74 -34.83
N LEU A 456 10.36 33.69 -34.44
CA LEU A 456 10.27 33.24 -33.06
C LEU A 456 11.02 31.90 -32.89
N ASN A 457 11.93 31.84 -31.94
CA ASN A 457 12.60 30.61 -31.53
C ASN A 457 12.10 30.16 -30.16
N LEU A 458 11.45 29.00 -30.11
CA LEU A 458 10.90 28.43 -28.89
C LEU A 458 11.07 26.91 -28.88
N GLY A 459 11.62 26.38 -27.79
CA GLY A 459 11.88 24.94 -27.66
C GLY A 459 12.87 24.39 -28.70
N GLY A 460 13.80 25.22 -29.16
CA GLY A 460 14.78 24.86 -30.21
C GLY A 460 14.20 24.84 -31.63
N LYS A 461 12.96 25.28 -31.83
CA LYS A 461 12.33 25.42 -33.14
C LYS A 461 12.23 26.90 -33.50
N ASN A 462 12.69 27.25 -34.70
CA ASN A 462 12.56 28.59 -35.25
C ASN A 462 11.44 28.63 -36.29
N GLN A 463 10.52 29.60 -36.18
CA GLN A 463 9.42 29.81 -37.13
C GLN A 463 9.18 31.30 -37.38
N SER A 464 8.97 31.68 -38.65
CA SER A 464 8.64 33.05 -39.05
C SER A 464 7.15 33.33 -38.86
N LEU A 465 6.81 34.28 -37.99
CA LEU A 465 5.44 34.78 -37.80
C LEU A 465 5.05 35.81 -38.89
N TRP A 466 6.02 36.55 -39.39
CA TRP A 466 5.87 37.50 -40.48
C TRP A 466 7.11 37.44 -41.37
N ASN A 467 6.96 37.46 -42.69
CA ASN A 467 8.07 37.42 -43.63
C ASN A 467 7.61 38.00 -44.97
N LEU A 468 8.19 39.13 -45.37
CA LEU A 468 7.98 39.78 -46.66
C LEU A 468 9.33 40.11 -47.29
N THR A 469 9.49 39.77 -48.57
CA THR A 469 10.63 40.25 -49.35
C THR A 469 10.45 41.72 -49.74
N ARG A 470 11.54 42.36 -50.20
CA ARG A 470 11.50 43.76 -50.65
C ARG A 470 10.46 44.01 -51.75
N ASP A 471 10.29 43.07 -52.68
CA ASP A 471 9.32 43.16 -53.77
C ASP A 471 7.87 42.94 -53.32
N GLN A 472 7.67 42.33 -52.15
CA GLN A 472 6.37 42.07 -51.53
C GLN A 472 5.97 43.13 -50.50
N ASN A 473 6.76 44.22 -50.35
CA ASN A 473 6.63 45.17 -49.27
C ASN A 473 5.19 45.60 -48.97
N LYS A 474 4.94 45.92 -47.70
CA LYS A 474 3.63 46.35 -47.23
C LYS A 474 3.61 47.86 -47.04
N LYS A 475 2.64 48.50 -47.70
CA LYS A 475 2.46 49.95 -47.68
C LYS A 475 1.67 50.41 -46.47
N PHE A 476 2.15 51.44 -45.79
CA PHE A 476 1.49 52.08 -44.66
C PHE A 476 1.35 53.58 -44.92
N LYS A 477 0.16 54.12 -44.66
CA LYS A 477 -0.04 55.57 -44.59
C LYS A 477 0.67 56.14 -43.35
N GLU A 478 0.96 57.44 -43.36
CA GLU A 478 1.49 58.14 -42.19
C GLU A 478 0.58 57.91 -40.95
N SER A 479 1.19 57.47 -39.83
CA SER A 479 0.45 57.07 -38.62
C SER A 479 -0.58 55.93 -38.83
N GLY A 480 -0.32 55.05 -39.81
CA GLY A 480 -1.22 53.98 -40.22
C GLY A 480 -1.14 52.71 -39.38
N GLU A 481 -2.15 51.86 -39.55
CA GLU A 481 -2.19 50.51 -39.00
C GLU A 481 -2.63 49.50 -40.07
N SER A 482 -2.23 48.25 -39.88
CA SER A 482 -2.60 47.12 -40.71
C SER A 482 -3.09 45.99 -39.82
N ALA A 483 -4.24 45.42 -40.19
CA ALA A 483 -4.69 44.15 -39.64
C ALA A 483 -3.87 42.99 -40.23
N GLU A 484 -3.43 42.09 -39.36
CA GLU A 484 -2.74 40.86 -39.72
C GLU A 484 -3.58 39.66 -39.25
N ASN A 485 -3.33 38.50 -39.82
CA ASN A 485 -3.94 37.24 -39.37
C ASN A 485 -2.97 36.09 -39.60
N LYS A 486 -1.80 36.19 -38.97
CA LYS A 486 -0.74 35.18 -39.05
C LYS A 486 -0.56 34.56 -37.68
N THR A 487 -0.63 33.24 -37.62
CA THR A 487 -0.49 32.46 -36.39
C THR A 487 0.55 31.39 -36.58
N ILE A 488 1.44 31.23 -35.61
CA ILE A 488 2.35 30.08 -35.48
C ILE A 488 2.14 29.43 -34.12
N THR A 489 2.36 28.12 -34.04
CA THR A 489 2.09 27.33 -32.82
C THR A 489 3.28 26.42 -32.49
N PHE A 490 3.66 26.40 -31.21
CA PHE A 490 4.71 25.55 -30.65
C PHE A 490 4.10 24.61 -29.61
N SER A 491 4.40 23.31 -29.71
CA SER A 491 4.06 22.33 -28.66
C SER A 491 5.25 22.13 -27.73
N LEU A 492 5.04 22.34 -26.44
CA LEU A 492 6.06 22.27 -25.39
C LEU A 492 5.62 21.34 -24.25
N PRO A 493 6.56 20.72 -23.50
CA PRO A 493 6.20 19.91 -22.35
C PRO A 493 5.65 20.70 -21.15
N ASN A 494 5.95 22.01 -21.07
CA ASN A 494 5.43 22.97 -20.08
C ASN A 494 5.60 24.42 -20.61
N ASP A 495 5.07 25.40 -19.88
CA ASP A 495 5.19 26.82 -20.25
C ASP A 495 6.37 27.56 -19.57
N SER A 496 7.31 26.83 -18.98
CA SER A 496 8.46 27.40 -18.27
C SER A 496 9.61 27.82 -19.20
N ALA A 497 9.50 27.55 -20.50
CA ALA A 497 10.52 27.87 -21.48
C ALA A 497 10.64 29.38 -21.77
N GLY A 498 11.85 29.82 -22.05
CA GLY A 498 12.08 31.11 -22.72
C GLY A 498 11.89 30.98 -24.24
N PHE A 499 11.50 32.07 -24.89
CA PHE A 499 11.50 32.19 -26.35
C PHE A 499 12.24 33.46 -26.79
N ASP A 500 12.91 33.38 -27.94
CA ASP A 500 13.55 34.53 -28.56
C ASP A 500 12.67 35.07 -29.68
N ALA A 501 12.45 36.38 -29.71
CA ALA A 501 11.88 37.07 -30.85
C ALA A 501 12.97 37.84 -31.59
N LYS A 502 13.15 37.56 -32.87
CA LYS A 502 14.12 38.21 -33.76
C LYS A 502 13.37 38.94 -34.86
N LEU A 503 13.47 40.26 -34.87
CA LEU A 503 12.86 41.13 -35.87
C LEU A 503 13.93 41.70 -36.78
N TYR A 504 13.74 41.50 -38.07
CA TYR A 504 14.44 42.17 -39.15
C TYR A 504 13.41 43.03 -39.90
N LEU A 505 13.64 44.34 -39.95
CA LEU A 505 12.68 45.27 -40.54
C LEU A 505 13.38 46.39 -41.29
N ARG A 506 12.92 46.64 -42.52
CA ARG A 506 13.45 47.64 -43.43
C ARG A 506 12.33 48.38 -44.14
N GLU A 507 12.68 49.58 -44.59
CA GLU A 507 11.88 50.42 -45.46
C GLU A 507 12.50 50.39 -46.87
N ALA A 508 11.69 50.24 -47.92
CA ALA A 508 12.19 50.16 -49.28
C ALA A 508 12.26 51.55 -49.95
N ASP A 509 13.47 52.11 -50.08
CA ASP A 509 13.68 53.41 -50.74
C ASP A 509 14.51 53.26 -52.01
N GLY A 510 13.91 53.44 -53.18
CA GLY A 510 14.60 53.45 -54.48
C GLY A 510 15.39 52.17 -54.80
N SER A 511 16.61 52.06 -54.29
CA SER A 511 17.50 50.89 -54.42
C SER A 511 17.79 50.24 -53.06
N ALA A 512 18.12 48.94 -53.02
CA ALA A 512 18.38 48.22 -51.76
C ALA A 512 19.52 48.82 -50.89
N ALA A 513 20.40 49.64 -51.46
CA ALA A 513 21.47 50.34 -50.73
C ALA A 513 20.98 51.61 -50.01
N ALA A 514 19.80 52.12 -50.37
CA ALA A 514 19.17 53.30 -49.78
C ALA A 514 18.06 52.95 -48.77
N ASP A 515 17.68 51.68 -48.65
CA ASP A 515 16.68 51.20 -47.70
C ASP A 515 17.03 51.56 -46.24
N ASP A 516 16.06 52.15 -45.53
CA ASP A 516 16.20 52.56 -44.14
C ASP A 516 16.03 51.38 -43.16
N TYR A 517 16.69 51.49 -42.00
CA TYR A 517 16.74 50.44 -40.98
C TYR A 517 15.95 50.80 -39.72
N PHE A 518 15.19 49.82 -39.24
CA PHE A 518 14.60 49.85 -37.89
C PHE A 518 15.42 48.98 -36.96
N THR A 519 15.96 49.58 -35.91
CA THR A 519 16.77 48.89 -34.89
C THR A 519 16.55 49.54 -33.53
N ASP A 520 16.74 48.76 -32.45
CA ASP A 520 16.31 48.99 -31.06
C ASP A 520 15.00 48.27 -30.69
N LEU A 521 14.99 46.93 -30.73
CA LEU A 521 14.28 46.24 -29.65
C LEU A 521 15.11 46.46 -28.38
N ILE A 522 14.67 47.39 -27.54
CA ILE A 522 15.04 47.49 -26.12
C ILE A 522 16.56 47.33 -25.86
N GLY A 523 17.38 48.16 -26.53
CA GLY A 523 18.74 48.48 -26.07
C GLY A 523 19.93 47.66 -26.63
N ASN A 524 19.80 46.93 -27.74
CA ASN A 524 20.96 46.28 -28.39
C ASN A 524 21.13 46.76 -29.85
N SER A 525 22.01 47.75 -30.05
CA SER A 525 22.26 48.39 -31.34
C SER A 525 23.15 47.52 -32.23
N ASN A 526 22.55 46.77 -33.16
CA ASN A 526 23.29 46.11 -34.25
C ASN A 526 23.08 46.85 -35.57
N LYS A 527 24.18 47.21 -36.25
CA LYS A 527 24.20 48.01 -37.50
C LYS A 527 23.57 47.34 -38.74
N ASN A 528 22.96 46.15 -38.59
CA ASN A 528 22.52 45.30 -39.71
C ASN A 528 20.98 45.18 -39.85
N GLY A 529 20.18 45.93 -39.07
CA GLY A 529 18.71 45.89 -39.17
C GLY A 529 18.04 44.74 -38.42
N VAL A 530 18.78 44.01 -37.57
CA VAL A 530 18.31 42.82 -36.85
C VAL A 530 18.32 43.10 -35.35
N SER A 531 17.17 42.94 -34.70
CA SER A 531 16.98 43.13 -33.27
C SER A 531 16.43 41.85 -32.64
N ALA A 532 16.97 41.41 -31.50
CA ALA A 532 16.56 40.15 -30.85
C ALA A 532 16.35 40.34 -29.34
N GLN A 533 15.33 39.70 -28.78
CA GLN A 533 15.03 39.72 -27.35
C GLN A 533 14.51 38.37 -26.86
N THR A 534 14.99 37.93 -25.70
CA THR A 534 14.50 36.74 -25.00
C THR A 534 13.39 37.11 -24.02
N PHE A 535 12.33 36.32 -24.00
CA PHE A 535 11.17 36.46 -23.13
C PHE A 535 10.89 35.16 -22.38
N SER A 536 10.36 35.24 -21.16
CA SER A 536 9.87 34.07 -20.42
C SER A 536 8.39 33.86 -20.70
N LEU A 537 8.02 32.69 -21.23
CA LEU A 537 6.63 32.39 -21.57
C LEU A 537 5.72 32.39 -20.33
N SER A 538 6.22 31.98 -19.16
CA SER A 538 5.50 32.01 -17.89
C SER A 538 5.03 33.41 -17.47
N ASN A 539 5.64 34.49 -18.00
CA ASN A 539 5.26 35.87 -17.70
C ASN A 539 4.00 36.34 -18.44
N TYR A 540 3.53 35.58 -19.43
CA TYR A 540 2.36 35.92 -20.25
C TYR A 540 1.16 35.07 -19.84
N LYS A 541 0.03 35.71 -19.54
CA LYS A 541 -1.27 35.04 -19.37
C LYS A 541 -1.81 34.60 -20.72
N ASP A 542 -2.72 33.63 -20.73
CA ASP A 542 -3.47 33.27 -21.94
C ASP A 542 -4.23 34.49 -22.49
N GLY A 543 -4.12 34.73 -23.80
CA GLY A 543 -4.68 35.89 -24.49
C GLY A 543 -3.92 37.20 -24.30
N GLN A 544 -2.81 37.22 -23.56
CA GLN A 544 -2.04 38.45 -23.34
C GLN A 544 -1.24 38.85 -24.59
N ASP A 545 -1.21 40.16 -24.87
CA ASP A 545 -0.46 40.69 -26.00
C ASP A 545 1.02 40.93 -25.64
N LEU A 546 1.90 40.46 -26.53
CA LEU A 546 3.29 40.86 -26.66
C LEU A 546 3.36 41.99 -27.70
N ILE A 547 3.91 43.14 -27.32
CA ILE A 547 4.11 44.27 -28.23
C ILE A 547 5.60 44.42 -28.48
N LEU A 548 6.03 44.17 -29.72
CA LEU A 548 7.42 44.41 -30.14
C LEU A 548 7.49 45.77 -30.82
N LYS A 549 8.13 46.73 -30.17
CA LYS A 549 8.34 48.08 -30.69
C LYS A 549 9.77 48.24 -31.16
N VAL A 550 9.96 48.75 -32.38
CA VAL A 550 11.26 49.17 -32.93
C VAL A 550 11.22 50.62 -33.36
N HIS A 551 12.36 51.28 -33.24
CA HIS A 551 12.53 52.66 -33.66
C HIS A 551 13.34 52.74 -34.96
N GLN A 552 13.06 53.76 -35.77
CA GLN A 552 13.86 54.00 -36.97
C GLN A 552 15.21 54.60 -36.57
N MET A 553 16.30 54.10 -37.14
CA MET A 553 17.66 54.54 -36.76
C MET A 553 18.35 55.41 -37.81
N GLN A 554 18.07 55.22 -39.10
CA GLN A 554 18.66 56.04 -40.18
C GLN A 554 17.65 56.28 -41.29
N LYS A 555 17.59 57.54 -41.76
CA LYS A 555 17.03 57.96 -43.03
C LYS A 555 18.14 58.50 -43.92
N GLY A 556 18.68 57.68 -44.81
CA GLY A 556 19.95 57.98 -45.48
C GLY A 556 21.09 58.28 -44.46
N LYS A 557 21.64 59.52 -44.44
CA LYS A 557 22.70 59.94 -43.47
C LYS A 557 22.18 60.59 -42.18
N LYS A 558 20.88 60.83 -42.01
CA LYS A 558 20.31 61.52 -40.84
C LYS A 558 19.65 60.52 -39.88
N LYS A 559 19.92 60.65 -38.58
CA LYS A 559 19.18 59.98 -37.52
C LYS A 559 17.88 60.75 -37.27
N ILE A 560 16.75 60.05 -37.22
CA ILE A 560 15.45 60.65 -36.88
C ILE A 560 15.03 60.11 -35.52
N GLU A 561 14.86 61.01 -34.55
CA GLU A 561 14.32 60.66 -33.24
C GLU A 561 12.79 60.72 -33.31
N ASN A 562 12.11 59.67 -32.84
CA ASN A 562 10.64 59.53 -32.63
C ASN A 562 9.79 58.75 -33.67
N GLU A 563 10.38 58.12 -34.69
CA GLU A 563 9.65 57.18 -35.58
C GLU A 563 9.74 55.72 -35.08
N TRP A 564 8.65 54.96 -35.19
CA TRP A 564 8.53 53.60 -34.69
C TRP A 564 7.56 52.71 -35.48
N VAL A 565 7.75 51.40 -35.32
CA VAL A 565 6.84 50.33 -35.77
C VAL A 565 6.59 49.38 -34.60
N GLU A 566 5.33 49.02 -34.38
CA GLU A 566 4.88 48.11 -33.33
C GLU A 566 4.18 46.88 -33.92
N PHE A 567 4.61 45.70 -33.51
CA PHE A 567 3.96 44.41 -33.81
C PHE A 567 3.17 43.96 -32.60
N TYR A 568 1.87 43.80 -32.76
CA TYR A 568 0.95 43.34 -31.71
C TYR A 568 0.68 41.85 -31.89
N ILE A 569 1.19 41.04 -30.98
CA ILE A 569 1.19 39.59 -31.06
C ILE A 569 0.42 39.03 -29.87
N ARG A 570 -0.71 38.37 -30.12
CA ARG A 570 -1.47 37.69 -29.06
C ARG A 570 -0.84 36.34 -28.74
N VAL A 571 -0.51 36.10 -27.47
CA VAL A 571 0.01 34.82 -26.97
C VAL A 571 -1.15 34.03 -26.38
N ASN A 572 -1.47 32.89 -26.96
CA ASN A 572 -2.48 31.96 -26.44
C ASN A 572 -1.82 30.67 -25.95
N LYS A 573 -2.31 30.12 -24.83
CA LYS A 573 -1.81 28.89 -24.19
C LYS A 573 -2.93 27.87 -24.09
N ASN A 574 -2.81 26.79 -24.84
CA ASN A 574 -3.72 25.66 -24.79
C ASN A 574 -3.07 24.47 -24.07
N PHE A 575 -3.36 24.31 -22.78
CA PHE A 575 -2.86 23.21 -21.97
C PHE A 575 -3.55 21.89 -22.32
N LYS A 576 -2.75 20.88 -22.69
CA LYS A 576 -3.22 19.55 -23.07
C LYS A 576 -3.30 18.65 -21.85
N PHE A 577 -4.44 18.69 -21.17
CA PHE A 577 -4.71 17.78 -20.07
C PHE A 577 -4.86 16.33 -20.57
N PRO A 578 -4.46 15.33 -19.77
CA PRO A 578 -4.76 13.93 -20.05
C PRO A 578 -6.24 13.75 -20.36
N LYS A 579 -6.55 12.95 -21.37
CA LYS A 579 -7.91 12.46 -21.57
C LYS A 579 -8.21 11.46 -20.46
N VAL A 580 -8.76 11.95 -19.36
CA VAL A 580 -9.31 11.09 -18.34
C VAL A 580 -10.62 10.54 -18.89
N ALA A 581 -10.70 9.22 -18.86
CA ALA A 581 -11.90 8.42 -18.94
C ALA A 581 -12.90 8.89 -17.85
N GLY A 582 -13.54 10.04 -18.08
CA GLY A 582 -14.32 10.76 -17.05
C GLY A 582 -15.28 11.84 -17.59
N GLY A 583 -15.34 12.02 -18.91
CA GLY A 583 -16.52 12.53 -19.60
C GLY A 583 -17.17 11.37 -20.34
N TYR A 584 -17.75 10.43 -19.61
CA TYR A 584 -18.53 9.37 -20.21
C TYR A 584 -19.99 9.80 -20.21
N GLU A 585 -20.51 10.06 -21.42
CA GLU A 585 -21.76 9.41 -21.77
C GLU A 585 -21.67 7.97 -21.25
N GLU A 586 -22.58 7.63 -20.34
CA GLU A 586 -22.87 6.24 -20.02
C GLU A 586 -22.84 5.46 -21.33
N ILE A 587 -22.01 4.41 -21.43
CA ILE A 587 -22.43 3.30 -22.26
C ILE A 587 -23.56 2.67 -21.44
N PRO A 588 -24.83 2.84 -21.84
CA PRO A 588 -25.94 2.34 -21.04
C PRO A 588 -25.91 0.82 -21.14
N GLY A 589 -25.75 0.14 -20.00
CA GLY A 589 -25.96 -1.31 -19.89
C GLY A 589 -24.73 -2.18 -19.66
N LEU A 590 -24.59 -2.57 -18.38
CA LEU A 590 -24.08 -3.86 -17.86
C LEU A 590 -22.55 -4.08 -17.72
N PRO A 591 -22.14 -4.80 -16.65
CA PRO A 591 -20.74 -5.02 -16.29
C PRO A 591 -19.99 -5.79 -17.40
N PHE A 592 -18.71 -5.46 -17.63
CA PHE A 592 -17.84 -6.22 -18.53
C PHE A 592 -17.67 -7.65 -18.01
N GLN A 593 -18.57 -8.55 -18.39
CA GLN A 593 -18.41 -9.98 -18.19
C GLN A 593 -17.64 -10.53 -19.40
N PRO A 594 -16.50 -11.22 -19.21
CA PRO A 594 -15.86 -11.95 -20.30
C PRO A 594 -16.87 -12.94 -20.89
N THR A 595 -16.81 -13.15 -22.21
CA THR A 595 -17.70 -14.14 -22.84
C THR A 595 -17.48 -15.53 -22.22
N ARG A 596 -18.57 -16.24 -21.90
CA ARG A 596 -18.48 -17.63 -21.40
C ARG A 596 -18.09 -18.64 -22.49
N LYS A 597 -18.07 -18.21 -23.76
CA LYS A 597 -17.72 -19.05 -24.92
C LYS A 597 -16.21 -19.23 -25.11
N VAL A 598 -15.39 -18.34 -24.53
CA VAL A 598 -13.93 -18.35 -24.66
C VAL A 598 -13.32 -18.20 -23.27
N SER A 599 -12.45 -19.13 -22.88
CA SER A 599 -11.73 -19.08 -21.61
C SER A 599 -10.23 -19.15 -21.85
N ILE A 600 -9.51 -18.10 -21.46
CA ILE A 600 -8.06 -18.03 -21.47
C ILE A 600 -7.57 -17.85 -20.04
N LEU A 601 -6.57 -18.64 -19.64
CA LEU A 601 -5.80 -18.38 -18.43
C LEU A 601 -4.53 -17.60 -18.79
N PHE A 602 -4.16 -16.66 -17.94
CA PHE A 602 -2.95 -15.87 -18.05
C PHE A 602 -2.01 -16.17 -16.88
N SER A 603 -0.72 -16.28 -17.14
CA SER A 603 0.32 -16.33 -16.11
C SER A 603 1.51 -15.49 -16.56
N GLY A 604 2.58 -15.43 -15.77
CA GLY A 604 3.73 -14.63 -16.17
C GLY A 604 4.93 -14.82 -15.28
N VAL A 605 5.94 -14.00 -15.53
CA VAL A 605 7.13 -13.87 -14.68
C VAL A 605 7.29 -12.40 -14.31
N SER A 606 7.48 -12.14 -13.02
CA SER A 606 7.75 -10.80 -12.52
C SER A 606 8.90 -10.78 -11.51
N GLY A 607 9.89 -9.91 -11.75
CA GLY A 607 11.10 -9.83 -10.93
C GLY A 607 11.80 -11.18 -10.78
N GLY A 608 11.90 -11.96 -11.86
CA GLY A 608 12.45 -13.31 -11.88
C GLY A 608 11.62 -14.42 -11.24
N SER A 609 10.42 -14.14 -10.72
CA SER A 609 9.54 -15.14 -10.08
C SER A 609 8.34 -15.48 -10.96
N ALA A 610 8.00 -16.78 -11.06
CA ALA A 610 6.79 -17.22 -11.76
C ALA A 610 5.52 -16.81 -10.98
N LEU A 611 4.48 -16.41 -11.71
CA LEU A 611 3.20 -15.97 -11.17
C LEU A 611 2.13 -17.06 -11.35
N PRO A 612 1.14 -17.16 -10.44
CA PRO A 612 0.03 -18.09 -10.59
C PRO A 612 -0.84 -17.76 -11.82
N GLU A 613 -1.56 -18.77 -12.32
CA GLU A 613 -2.53 -18.59 -13.39
C GLU A 613 -3.76 -17.83 -12.90
N VAL A 614 -4.24 -16.88 -13.70
CA VAL A 614 -5.45 -16.09 -13.46
C VAL A 614 -6.38 -16.17 -14.66
N SER A 615 -7.68 -16.12 -14.44
CA SER A 615 -8.67 -16.08 -15.52
C SER A 615 -8.78 -14.69 -16.15
N MET A 616 -9.41 -14.63 -17.33
CA MET A 616 -9.72 -13.37 -18.01
C MET A 616 -10.42 -12.37 -17.09
N GLY A 617 -10.07 -11.10 -17.23
CA GLY A 617 -10.56 -10.04 -16.35
C GLY A 617 -9.88 -9.98 -14.99
N ASN A 618 -8.85 -10.77 -14.72
CA ASN A 618 -7.95 -10.55 -13.58
C ASN A 618 -6.60 -10.01 -14.04
N PHE A 619 -5.92 -9.25 -13.18
CA PHE A 619 -4.57 -8.79 -13.45
C PHE A 619 -3.57 -9.95 -13.31
N VAL A 620 -2.68 -10.08 -14.30
CA VAL A 620 -1.48 -10.90 -14.22
C VAL A 620 -0.28 -9.97 -14.07
N GLY A 621 0.49 -10.15 -12.99
CA GLY A 621 1.58 -9.27 -12.60
C GLY A 621 1.62 -9.02 -11.09
N THR A 622 2.53 -8.16 -10.66
CA THR A 622 2.69 -7.72 -9.27
C THR A 622 2.41 -6.22 -9.18
N LYS A 623 1.19 -5.84 -9.51
CA LYS A 623 0.71 -4.45 -9.50
C LYS A 623 1.06 -3.75 -8.18
N GLY A 624 1.76 -2.61 -8.26
CA GLY A 624 2.13 -1.78 -7.11
C GLY A 624 3.29 -2.31 -6.27
N GLN A 625 3.84 -3.49 -6.59
CA GLN A 625 4.94 -4.10 -5.83
C GLN A 625 6.33 -3.74 -6.38
N SER A 626 6.40 -2.81 -7.33
CA SER A 626 7.64 -2.34 -7.94
C SER A 626 8.47 -3.40 -8.69
N LYS A 627 7.89 -4.54 -9.07
CA LYS A 627 8.57 -5.55 -9.89
C LYS A 627 8.08 -5.49 -11.34
N PRO A 628 8.98 -5.63 -12.33
CA PRO A 628 8.61 -5.59 -13.73
C PRO A 628 7.90 -6.88 -14.12
N LEU A 629 6.87 -6.78 -14.96
CA LEU A 629 6.39 -7.89 -15.76
C LEU A 629 7.45 -8.16 -16.84
N GLU A 630 8.02 -9.36 -16.83
CA GLU A 630 9.07 -9.76 -17.76
C GLU A 630 8.52 -10.65 -18.87
N MET A 631 7.56 -11.50 -18.52
CA MET A 631 6.93 -12.44 -19.42
C MET A 631 5.45 -12.58 -19.10
N LEU A 632 4.62 -12.66 -20.12
CA LEU A 632 3.21 -12.97 -20.07
C LEU A 632 2.97 -14.24 -20.87
N ASN A 633 2.30 -15.20 -20.26
CA ASN A 633 1.87 -16.44 -20.88
C ASN A 633 0.34 -16.48 -20.93
N PHE A 634 -0.20 -17.16 -21.93
CA PHE A 634 -1.62 -17.39 -22.07
C PHE A 634 -1.89 -18.81 -22.56
N GLU A 635 -2.96 -19.41 -22.03
CA GLU A 635 -3.41 -20.74 -22.40
C GLU A 635 -4.93 -20.74 -22.64
N LEU A 636 -5.34 -21.15 -23.83
CA LEU A 636 -6.75 -21.34 -24.16
C LEU A 636 -7.26 -22.63 -23.52
N LYS A 637 -8.23 -22.51 -22.61
CA LYS A 637 -8.87 -23.64 -21.94
C LYS A 637 -10.16 -24.08 -22.63
N SER A 638 -10.90 -23.15 -23.22
CA SER A 638 -12.12 -23.46 -24.00
C SER A 638 -12.44 -22.36 -25.01
N GLY A 639 -13.17 -22.72 -26.06
CA GLY A 639 -13.52 -21.82 -27.18
C GLY A 639 -12.55 -21.91 -28.36
N ASP A 640 -12.79 -21.10 -29.38
CA ASP A 640 -11.91 -20.91 -30.53
C ASP A 640 -11.70 -19.41 -30.72
N ILE A 641 -10.44 -18.96 -30.65
CA ILE A 641 -10.07 -17.57 -30.82
C ILE A 641 -8.62 -17.45 -31.27
N LYS A 642 -8.39 -16.54 -32.23
CA LYS A 642 -7.05 -16.19 -32.70
C LYS A 642 -6.82 -14.69 -32.65
N PHE A 643 -5.73 -14.32 -32.00
CA PHE A 643 -5.28 -12.94 -31.89
C PHE A 643 -3.78 -12.86 -32.15
N GLU A 644 -3.32 -11.67 -32.48
CA GLU A 644 -1.91 -11.34 -32.60
C GLU A 644 -1.50 -10.43 -31.45
N TYR A 645 -0.23 -10.48 -31.06
CA TYR A 645 0.32 -9.69 -29.97
C TYR A 645 1.74 -9.21 -30.27
N THR A 646 2.10 -8.05 -29.69
CA THR A 646 3.45 -7.46 -29.75
C THR A 646 3.74 -6.73 -28.44
N ALA A 647 5.01 -6.63 -28.06
CA ALA A 647 5.44 -5.90 -26.88
C ALA A 647 6.70 -5.06 -27.12
N HIS A 648 6.91 -4.02 -26.32
CA HIS A 648 8.19 -3.33 -26.21
C HIS A 648 8.95 -3.86 -25.00
N ILE A 649 10.15 -4.40 -25.22
CA ILE A 649 10.96 -5.05 -24.20
C ILE A 649 12.28 -4.29 -24.02
N GLN A 650 12.70 -4.10 -22.78
CA GLN A 650 13.97 -3.46 -22.44
C GLN A 650 15.14 -4.08 -23.22
N ASP A 651 15.99 -3.20 -23.79
CA ASP A 651 17.20 -3.52 -24.56
C ASP A 651 16.95 -4.40 -25.80
N VAL A 652 15.69 -4.67 -26.14
CA VAL A 652 15.27 -5.45 -27.31
C VAL A 652 14.47 -4.58 -28.28
N GLY A 653 13.64 -3.68 -27.76
CA GLY A 653 12.74 -2.84 -28.55
C GLY A 653 11.39 -3.51 -28.82
N ASP A 654 10.71 -3.07 -29.88
CA ASP A 654 9.42 -3.62 -30.30
C ASP A 654 9.62 -5.04 -30.89
N THR A 655 8.87 -6.02 -30.39
CA THR A 655 8.84 -7.35 -30.99
C THR A 655 7.97 -7.34 -32.25
N PRO A 656 8.26 -8.20 -33.25
CA PRO A 656 7.30 -8.47 -34.31
C PRO A 656 5.95 -8.93 -33.74
N TRP A 657 4.87 -8.72 -34.51
CA TRP A 657 3.57 -9.30 -34.18
C TRP A 657 3.68 -10.83 -34.28
N ALA A 658 3.35 -11.52 -33.19
CA ALA A 658 3.25 -12.97 -33.14
C ALA A 658 1.78 -13.38 -33.09
N ALA A 659 1.45 -14.52 -33.71
CA ALA A 659 0.09 -15.05 -33.75
C ALA A 659 -0.13 -16.08 -32.64
N PHE A 660 -1.24 -15.94 -31.91
CA PHE A 660 -1.81 -16.97 -31.07
C PHE A 660 -2.93 -17.68 -31.83
N SER A 661 -2.74 -18.97 -32.13
CA SER A 661 -3.68 -19.79 -32.90
C SER A 661 -4.41 -20.86 -32.07
N GLY A 662 -4.33 -20.77 -30.73
CA GLY A 662 -4.87 -21.76 -29.78
C GLY A 662 -3.77 -22.48 -28.99
N GLY A 663 -4.16 -23.18 -27.91
CA GLY A 663 -3.22 -23.88 -27.04
C GLY A 663 -2.49 -22.93 -26.07
N LYS A 664 -1.16 -22.83 -26.15
CA LYS A 664 -0.31 -22.00 -25.27
C LYS A 664 0.48 -20.98 -26.08
N GLY A 665 0.66 -19.77 -25.55
CA GLY A 665 1.52 -18.74 -26.12
C GLY A 665 2.17 -17.88 -25.05
N SER A 666 3.19 -17.12 -25.44
CA SER A 666 3.91 -16.22 -24.54
C SER A 666 4.48 -15.00 -25.26
N VAL A 667 4.70 -13.94 -24.49
CA VAL A 667 5.34 -12.69 -24.91
C VAL A 667 6.18 -12.11 -23.78
N GLY A 668 7.37 -11.62 -24.10
CA GLY A 668 8.31 -11.07 -23.13
C GLY A 668 9.66 -11.78 -23.13
N ARG A 669 10.52 -11.44 -22.17
CA ARG A 669 11.86 -12.00 -22.03
C ARG A 669 12.29 -11.98 -20.56
N LEU A 670 12.70 -13.12 -20.03
CA LEU A 670 13.20 -13.26 -18.66
C LEU A 670 14.35 -12.28 -18.39
N GLY A 671 14.31 -11.61 -17.24
CA GLY A 671 15.28 -10.63 -16.81
C GLY A 671 15.23 -9.28 -17.53
N LYS A 672 14.24 -9.06 -18.41
CA LYS A 672 14.02 -7.77 -19.10
C LYS A 672 12.61 -7.27 -18.84
N ARG A 673 12.47 -6.00 -18.43
CA ARG A 673 11.13 -5.41 -18.24
C ARG A 673 10.39 -5.28 -19.56
N MET A 674 9.10 -5.56 -19.53
CA MET A 674 8.14 -5.13 -20.55
C MET A 674 7.76 -3.67 -20.27
N GLU A 675 7.72 -2.81 -21.29
CA GLU A 675 7.32 -1.39 -21.15
C GLU A 675 5.91 -1.13 -21.70
N GLY A 676 5.47 -1.94 -22.66
CA GLY A 676 4.12 -1.90 -23.21
C GLY A 676 3.83 -3.09 -24.13
N ILE A 677 2.56 -3.25 -24.48
CA ILE A 677 2.01 -4.41 -25.18
C ILE A 677 0.75 -4.03 -25.96
N ALA A 678 0.46 -4.74 -27.04
CA ALA A 678 -0.77 -4.62 -27.81
C ALA A 678 -1.29 -5.98 -28.25
N PHE A 679 -2.62 -6.11 -28.34
CA PHE A 679 -3.31 -7.30 -28.82
C PHE A 679 -4.34 -6.93 -29.87
N ARG A 680 -4.45 -7.71 -30.94
CA ARG A 680 -5.54 -7.54 -31.93
C ARG A 680 -6.09 -8.87 -32.37
N LEU A 681 -7.41 -8.95 -32.52
CA LEU A 681 -8.03 -10.15 -33.08
C LEU A 681 -7.71 -10.26 -34.57
N THR A 682 -7.53 -11.50 -35.04
CA THR A 682 -7.45 -11.75 -36.50
C THR A 682 -8.77 -11.37 -37.17
N PRO A 683 -8.78 -11.04 -38.48
CA PRO A 683 -9.99 -10.54 -39.16
C PRO A 683 -11.24 -11.43 -38.98
N GLU A 684 -11.06 -12.75 -38.94
CA GLU A 684 -12.14 -13.72 -38.70
C GLU A 684 -12.82 -13.57 -37.32
N TYR A 685 -12.06 -13.17 -36.29
CA TYR A 685 -12.57 -12.99 -34.92
C TYR A 685 -12.91 -11.53 -34.59
N ALA A 686 -12.24 -10.57 -35.21
CA ALA A 686 -12.51 -9.15 -35.03
C ALA A 686 -13.94 -8.75 -35.46
N ALA A 687 -14.59 -9.54 -36.32
CA ALA A 687 -15.99 -9.36 -36.69
C ALA A 687 -16.97 -9.77 -35.57
N LYS A 688 -16.57 -10.67 -34.66
CA LYS A 688 -17.43 -11.29 -33.63
C LYS A 688 -17.10 -10.84 -32.22
N TYR A 689 -15.86 -10.43 -31.98
CA TYR A 689 -15.36 -10.10 -30.66
C TYR A 689 -14.54 -8.80 -30.68
N ASP A 690 -14.40 -8.19 -29.51
CA ASP A 690 -13.41 -7.17 -29.18
C ASP A 690 -12.46 -7.72 -28.11
N ILE A 691 -11.16 -7.49 -28.26
CA ILE A 691 -10.16 -7.76 -27.22
C ILE A 691 -9.79 -6.47 -26.51
N TYR A 692 -10.04 -6.40 -25.21
CA TYR A 692 -9.77 -5.27 -24.34
C TYR A 692 -8.62 -5.59 -23.39
N TYR A 693 -7.73 -4.63 -23.16
CA TYR A 693 -6.63 -4.78 -22.22
C TYR A 693 -6.23 -3.46 -21.58
N ARG A 694 -5.76 -3.52 -20.33
CA ARG A 694 -5.13 -2.38 -19.63
C ARG A 694 -3.94 -2.84 -18.81
N GLY A 695 -2.92 -2.00 -18.69
CA GLY A 695 -1.70 -2.27 -17.95
C GLY A 695 -1.66 -1.53 -16.62
N HIS A 696 -0.80 -1.96 -15.70
CA HIS A 696 -0.30 -1.13 -14.62
C HIS A 696 1.14 -0.75 -14.93
N VAL A 697 1.43 0.54 -15.05
CA VAL A 697 2.75 1.06 -15.43
C VAL A 697 3.39 1.79 -14.26
N GLN A 698 4.67 1.53 -14.01
CA GLN A 698 5.45 2.19 -12.98
C GLN A 698 5.27 3.72 -13.05
N ASN A 699 5.01 4.32 -11.88
CA ASN A 699 4.83 5.78 -11.70
C ASN A 699 3.67 6.40 -12.50
N VAL A 700 2.86 5.60 -13.20
CA VAL A 700 1.67 6.04 -13.95
C VAL A 700 0.40 5.44 -13.35
N GLY A 701 0.46 4.18 -12.92
CA GLY A 701 -0.68 3.44 -12.38
C GLY A 701 -1.40 2.63 -13.46
N ASP A 702 -2.67 2.32 -13.22
CA ASP A 702 -3.50 1.62 -14.20
C ASP A 702 -3.75 2.51 -15.41
N THR A 703 -3.53 1.98 -16.61
CA THR A 703 -3.86 2.67 -17.85
C THR A 703 -5.37 2.62 -18.11
N PRO A 704 -5.88 3.48 -19.01
CA PRO A 704 -7.19 3.23 -19.63
C PRO A 704 -7.26 1.86 -20.30
N TRP A 705 -8.48 1.41 -20.58
CA TRP A 705 -8.70 0.25 -21.45
C TRP A 705 -8.36 0.61 -22.89
N TYR A 706 -7.52 -0.20 -23.48
CA TYR A 706 -7.20 -0.22 -24.90
C TYR A 706 -7.89 -1.41 -25.54
N LYS A 707 -8.11 -1.35 -26.85
CA LYS A 707 -8.64 -2.50 -27.58
C LYS A 707 -8.04 -2.66 -28.96
N ASN A 708 -8.13 -3.89 -29.48
CA ASN A 708 -7.96 -4.20 -30.90
C ASN A 708 -6.75 -3.54 -31.59
N GLY A 709 -5.58 -3.63 -30.98
CA GLY A 709 -4.30 -3.19 -31.55
C GLY A 709 -3.81 -1.85 -31.03
N GLU A 710 -4.61 -1.14 -30.23
CA GLU A 710 -4.17 0.07 -29.53
C GLU A 710 -3.01 -0.23 -28.57
N TYR A 711 -2.00 0.64 -28.50
CA TYR A 711 -0.81 0.36 -27.71
C TYR A 711 -1.02 0.68 -26.22
N CYS A 712 -0.84 -0.33 -25.35
CA CYS A 712 -0.99 -0.22 -23.92
C CYS A 712 0.39 -0.17 -23.22
N GLY A 713 0.70 0.94 -22.55
CA GLY A 713 1.95 1.13 -21.80
C GLY A 713 2.80 2.27 -22.36
N THR A 714 4.12 2.13 -22.28
CA THR A 714 5.08 3.14 -22.75
C THR A 714 6.10 2.56 -23.73
N LYS A 715 6.77 3.42 -24.51
CA LYS A 715 7.89 3.05 -25.38
C LYS A 715 9.07 3.97 -25.09
N GLY A 716 10.23 3.40 -24.80
CA GLY A 716 11.48 4.15 -24.62
C GLY A 716 11.49 5.09 -23.40
N LYS A 717 10.46 5.05 -22.54
CA LYS A 717 10.38 5.87 -21.33
C LYS A 717 11.05 5.19 -20.12
N SER A 718 11.55 3.97 -20.30
CA SER A 718 12.15 3.16 -19.23
C SER A 718 11.20 2.87 -18.05
N LEU A 719 9.88 3.00 -18.26
CA LEU A 719 8.87 2.67 -17.28
C LEU A 719 8.39 1.24 -17.51
N ARG A 720 8.55 0.38 -16.50
CA ARG A 720 8.11 -1.02 -16.55
C ARG A 720 6.58 -1.12 -16.45
N MET A 721 6.01 -2.06 -17.18
CA MET A 721 4.73 -2.66 -16.79
C MET A 721 4.95 -3.52 -15.55
N GLU A 722 4.03 -3.46 -14.61
CA GLU A 722 4.01 -4.30 -13.40
C GLU A 722 2.90 -5.35 -13.46
N GLY A 723 1.91 -5.15 -14.33
CA GLY A 723 0.88 -6.14 -14.64
C GLY A 723 -0.01 -5.73 -15.81
N ILE A 724 -0.84 -6.65 -16.25
CA ILE A 724 -1.83 -6.45 -17.32
C ILE A 724 -3.12 -7.21 -17.03
N GLN A 725 -4.25 -6.65 -17.44
CA GLN A 725 -5.56 -7.27 -17.40
C GLN A 725 -6.12 -7.36 -18.82
N ILE A 726 -6.67 -8.51 -19.20
CA ILE A 726 -7.15 -8.78 -20.57
C ILE A 726 -8.53 -9.41 -20.52
N ILE A 727 -9.44 -8.93 -21.38
CA ILE A 727 -10.82 -9.41 -21.52
C ILE A 727 -11.12 -9.55 -23.02
N ILE A 728 -11.91 -10.55 -23.38
CA ILE A 728 -12.52 -10.68 -24.71
C ILE A 728 -14.03 -10.62 -24.54
N LYS A 729 -14.66 -9.75 -25.32
CA LYS A 729 -16.10 -9.51 -25.30
C LYS A 729 -16.69 -9.85 -26.65
N GLU A 730 -17.85 -10.49 -26.67
CA GLU A 730 -18.65 -10.66 -27.89
C GLU A 730 -19.27 -9.31 -28.29
N LYS A 731 -19.31 -9.03 -29.60
CA LYS A 731 -19.87 -7.80 -30.15
C LYS A 731 -21.39 -7.77 -30.10
#